data_AF-A0A3L7IM98-F1
#
_entry.id   AF-A0A3L7IM98-F1
#
_cell.length_a   1.000
_cell.length_b   1.000
_cell.length_c   1.000
_cell.angle_alpha   90.00
_cell.angle_beta   90.00
_cell.angle_gamma   90.00
#
_symmetry.space_group_name_H-M   'P 1'
#
loop_
_entity.id
_entity.type
_entity.pdbx_description
1 polymer ?
#
loop_
_entity_poly.entity_id
_entity_poly.type
_entity_poly.pdbx_seq_one_letter_code
_entity_poly.pdbx_strand_id
1 'polypeptide(L)'
;MCKSLRYCFSHCLYLAMTRLEEVNREVNMHSSVRYLGYLARLNLLVAICLGLYVRWEKTANSLILVIFILGLFVLGIASILYYYFSMEAASLSLSNLWFGFLLGLLCFLDNSSFKNDVKEESTKYLLLTSIVLRVLCALVERVSGYVRHRPTLLTTVEFLELVGFAIASTTMLVEKSLSVILLVVALAMLIIDLRMKSFLAILNLIIFSVLLFVSSLETPKNPIAFACFFICLVTDPFLDIYFSGLSVTERWKPFLYRGRICRRLSVVFIGMIELTFFILSAFKLRDTHLWYFVIPGFSIFGIFWMICHIIFLLTLWGFHTKLNDCHKVYISHRADNNSLDRIMASKGMRHFCLISEQLVFFSLLATAILGAVSWQPTNGIFLSMFLIVLPLESLAHGLFHELGNCLGGTSVGYAIVIPTNFCSPDGQPTLLPPEHVQELNLRSTGMLNGIQRFFAYHMIETYGCDYSTSGLSFDTLHSKLKAFLELRTVDGPRHDTYVLYYSGHTHGSGEWALAGGDILRLDTLLEWWREKNGSFCSRLIIILDSENSTPWVKEVRKINDQYIAVQGAELAKTVDIEEADLPQLGDFTKDWVEYNCNPSNNICWTEKGRTVKAMYGVSKRWSDYTLHLPTGSDVAKHWMLHFPRITYPLVHLANWLCGLNLFWICKTCFRCLKRLKMSWFLPTVLDTGQGFKLVKS
;
A
#
# COMPACT_ATOMS: atom_id res chain seq x y z
N MET A 1 12.76 -10.38 -9.24
CA MET A 1 12.81 -10.49 -10.71
C MET A 1 12.01 -9.40 -11.42
N CYS A 2 10.70 -9.27 -11.18
CA CYS A 2 9.86 -8.29 -11.91
C CYS A 2 10.33 -6.83 -11.79
N LYS A 3 10.87 -6.39 -10.64
CA LYS A 3 11.41 -5.02 -10.50
C LYS A 3 12.65 -4.74 -11.38
N SER A 4 13.51 -5.73 -11.61
CA SER A 4 14.73 -5.58 -12.43
C SER A 4 14.42 -5.60 -13.92
N LEU A 5 13.53 -6.49 -14.37
CA LEU A 5 13.02 -6.50 -15.75
C LEU A 5 12.25 -5.23 -16.09
N ARG A 6 11.42 -4.74 -15.15
CA ARG A 6 10.67 -3.49 -15.30
C ARG A 6 11.59 -2.28 -15.41
N TYR A 7 12.65 -2.24 -14.59
CA TYR A 7 13.68 -1.21 -14.65
C TYR A 7 14.49 -1.27 -15.95
N CYS A 8 14.91 -2.47 -16.39
CA CYS A 8 15.64 -2.64 -17.64
C CYS A 8 14.80 -2.23 -18.85
N PHE A 9 13.55 -2.69 -18.93
CA PHE A 9 12.65 -2.34 -20.02
C PHE A 9 12.29 -0.85 -20.02
N SER A 10 12.02 -0.24 -18.85
CA SER A 10 11.77 1.21 -18.77
C SER A 10 13.00 2.02 -19.14
N HIS A 11 14.20 1.57 -18.74
CA HIS A 11 15.44 2.27 -19.05
C HIS A 11 15.84 2.12 -20.52
N CYS A 12 15.62 0.96 -21.13
CA CYS A 12 15.82 0.75 -22.57
C CYS A 12 14.83 1.56 -23.41
N LEU A 13 13.55 1.61 -23.01
CA LEU A 13 12.54 2.46 -23.66
C LEU A 13 12.87 3.95 -23.53
N TYR A 14 13.26 4.39 -22.32
CA TYR A 14 13.68 5.76 -22.08
C TYR A 14 14.90 6.12 -22.93
N LEU A 15 15.92 5.26 -23.00
CA LEU A 15 17.10 5.49 -23.84
C LEU A 15 16.77 5.53 -25.34
N ALA A 16 15.87 4.65 -25.79
CA ALA A 16 15.42 4.64 -27.18
C ALA A 16 14.63 5.91 -27.52
N MET A 17 13.81 6.40 -26.59
CA MET A 17 13.04 7.63 -26.74
C MET A 17 13.92 8.89 -26.71
N THR A 18 14.88 9.00 -25.78
CA THR A 18 15.81 10.14 -25.75
C THR A 18 16.65 10.18 -27.03
N ARG A 19 17.07 9.02 -27.54
CA ARG A 19 17.72 8.92 -28.86
C ARG A 19 16.80 9.35 -30.00
N LEU A 20 15.51 9.01 -29.97
CA LEU A 20 14.55 9.42 -31.00
C LEU A 20 14.28 10.93 -30.95
N GLU A 21 14.22 11.52 -29.75
CA GLU A 21 14.00 12.95 -29.50
C GLU A 21 15.23 13.78 -29.89
N GLU A 22 16.45 13.25 -29.68
CA GLU A 22 17.70 13.83 -30.19
C GLU A 22 17.77 13.81 -31.72
N VAL A 23 17.23 12.78 -32.37
CA VAL A 23 17.22 12.63 -33.83
C VAL A 23 16.15 13.50 -34.51
N ASN A 24 15.00 13.72 -33.86
CA ASN A 24 13.85 14.46 -34.41
C ASN A 24 13.68 15.89 -33.86
N ARG A 25 14.79 16.63 -33.65
CA ARG A 25 14.81 18.01 -33.10
C ARG A 25 13.83 19.02 -33.72
N GLU A 26 13.33 18.76 -34.93
CA GLU A 26 12.41 19.67 -35.66
C GLU A 26 10.92 19.47 -35.34
N VAL A 27 10.50 18.30 -34.83
CA VAL A 27 9.08 18.02 -34.52
C VAL A 27 8.90 17.81 -33.02
N ASN A 28 8.18 18.73 -32.36
CA ASN A 28 7.87 18.60 -30.95
C ASN A 28 6.96 17.38 -30.73
N MET A 29 7.52 16.29 -30.18
CA MET A 29 6.83 15.02 -29.96
C MET A 29 5.55 15.22 -29.13
N HIS A 30 5.59 16.13 -28.15
CA HIS A 30 4.46 16.47 -27.29
C HIS A 30 3.27 17.06 -28.09
N SER A 31 3.52 17.92 -29.09
CA SER A 31 2.43 18.43 -29.93
C SER A 31 1.84 17.32 -30.80
N SER A 32 2.66 16.44 -31.35
CA SER A 32 2.22 15.33 -32.20
C SER A 32 1.34 14.33 -31.44
N VAL A 33 1.71 14.01 -30.20
CA VAL A 33 0.90 13.16 -29.30
C VAL A 33 -0.44 13.83 -28.99
N ARG A 34 -0.45 15.14 -28.73
CA ARG A 34 -1.68 15.90 -28.47
C ARG A 34 -2.60 15.92 -29.70
N TYR A 35 -2.06 16.08 -30.91
CA TYR A 35 -2.83 15.99 -32.15
C TYR A 35 -3.39 14.59 -32.41
N LEU A 36 -2.65 13.54 -32.07
CA LEU A 36 -3.12 12.15 -32.14
C LEU A 36 -4.33 11.92 -31.22
N GLY A 37 -4.29 12.46 -30.00
CA GLY A 37 -5.41 12.44 -29.06
C GLY A 37 -6.65 13.18 -29.58
N TYR A 38 -6.47 14.35 -30.19
CA TYR A 38 -7.57 15.09 -30.84
C TYR A 38 -8.13 14.34 -32.05
N LEU A 39 -7.28 13.73 -32.88
CA LEU A 39 -7.68 12.92 -34.02
C LEU A 39 -8.53 11.72 -33.59
N ALA A 40 -8.14 11.04 -32.51
CA ALA A 40 -8.91 9.93 -31.96
C ALA A 40 -10.32 10.36 -31.52
N ARG A 41 -10.44 11.50 -30.82
CA ARG A 41 -11.76 12.04 -30.41
C ARG A 41 -12.60 12.51 -31.60
N LEU A 42 -11.99 13.14 -32.60
CA LEU A 42 -12.70 13.60 -33.80
C LEU A 42 -13.18 12.41 -34.63
N ASN A 43 -12.34 11.39 -34.82
CA ASN A 43 -12.71 10.15 -35.50
C ASN A 43 -13.87 9.44 -34.81
N LEU A 44 -13.85 9.39 -33.46
CA LEU A 44 -14.96 8.84 -32.67
C LEU A 44 -16.25 9.64 -32.87
N LEU A 45 -16.18 10.98 -32.86
CA LEU A 45 -17.33 11.85 -33.10
C LEU A 45 -17.94 11.60 -34.49
N VAL A 46 -17.10 11.52 -35.52
CA VAL A 46 -17.54 11.23 -36.90
C VAL A 46 -18.20 9.86 -36.98
N ALA A 47 -17.63 8.84 -36.34
CA ALA A 47 -18.21 7.51 -36.27
C ALA A 47 -19.61 7.52 -35.63
N ILE A 48 -19.75 8.21 -34.49
CA ILE A 48 -21.03 8.34 -33.77
C ILE A 48 -22.07 9.07 -34.62
N CYS A 49 -21.70 10.21 -35.22
CA CYS A 49 -22.60 10.99 -36.07
C CYS A 49 -23.04 10.18 -37.30
N LEU A 50 -22.12 9.50 -37.97
CA LEU A 50 -22.45 8.65 -39.12
C LEU A 50 -23.40 7.52 -38.72
N GLY A 51 -23.10 6.82 -37.63
CA GLY A 51 -23.94 5.71 -37.14
C GLY A 51 -25.34 6.13 -36.70
N LEU A 52 -25.49 7.33 -36.11
CA LEU A 52 -26.82 7.86 -35.79
C LEU A 52 -27.55 8.38 -37.03
N TYR A 53 -26.84 8.98 -37.98
CA TYR A 53 -27.40 9.45 -39.24
C TYR A 53 -27.98 8.31 -40.08
N VAL A 54 -27.25 7.20 -40.24
CA VAL A 54 -27.72 6.02 -40.97
C VAL A 54 -29.03 5.48 -40.40
N ARG A 55 -29.12 5.43 -39.06
CA ARG A 55 -30.35 5.01 -38.38
C ARG A 55 -31.48 5.98 -38.60
N TRP A 56 -31.24 7.29 -38.54
CA TRP A 56 -32.26 8.29 -38.84
C TRP A 56 -32.74 8.21 -40.30
N GLU A 57 -31.82 8.16 -41.26
CA GLU A 57 -32.12 8.08 -42.71
C GLU A 57 -33.05 6.90 -43.03
N LYS A 58 -32.84 5.75 -42.38
CA LYS A 58 -33.62 4.54 -42.65
C LYS A 58 -34.87 4.37 -41.80
N THR A 59 -34.89 4.86 -40.57
CA THR A 59 -36.05 4.72 -39.66
C THR A 59 -37.00 5.91 -39.71
N ALA A 60 -36.56 7.06 -40.23
CA ALA A 60 -37.26 8.34 -40.16
C ALA A 60 -37.71 8.72 -38.73
N ASN A 61 -37.05 8.18 -37.70
CA ASN A 61 -37.46 8.36 -36.32
C ASN A 61 -37.15 9.79 -35.85
N SER A 62 -38.19 10.56 -35.54
CA SER A 62 -38.09 11.95 -35.08
C SER A 62 -37.29 12.08 -33.78
N LEU A 63 -37.24 11.04 -32.93
CA LEU A 63 -36.44 11.04 -31.71
C LEU A 63 -34.94 11.18 -31.99
N ILE A 64 -34.43 10.53 -33.04
CA ILE A 64 -32.99 10.62 -33.40
C ILE A 64 -32.66 12.04 -33.88
N LEU A 65 -33.56 12.67 -34.63
CA LEU A 65 -33.42 14.05 -35.07
C LEU A 65 -33.41 15.03 -33.88
N VAL A 66 -34.31 14.84 -32.91
CA VAL A 66 -34.35 15.65 -31.68
C VAL A 66 -33.04 15.49 -30.90
N ILE A 67 -32.49 14.29 -30.81
CA ILE A 67 -31.19 14.03 -30.15
C ILE A 67 -30.05 14.74 -30.87
N PHE A 68 -30.03 14.77 -32.21
CA PHE A 68 -29.05 15.53 -32.98
C PHE A 68 -29.13 17.04 -32.70
N ILE A 69 -30.33 17.61 -32.69
CA ILE A 69 -30.55 19.03 -32.39
C ILE A 69 -30.08 19.34 -30.96
N LEU A 70 -30.45 18.50 -30.00
CA LEU A 70 -30.00 18.64 -28.62
C LEU A 70 -28.47 18.54 -28.51
N GLY A 71 -27.84 17.66 -29.28
CA GLY A 71 -26.38 17.54 -29.31
C GLY A 71 -25.67 18.76 -29.83
N LEU A 72 -26.20 19.40 -30.89
CA LEU A 72 -25.69 20.67 -31.37
C LEU A 72 -25.84 21.77 -30.32
N PHE A 73 -26.96 21.80 -29.60
CA PHE A 73 -27.19 22.74 -28.50
C PHE A 73 -26.21 22.53 -27.35
N VAL A 74 -25.99 21.28 -26.93
CA VAL A 74 -25.04 20.90 -25.88
C VAL A 74 -23.61 21.28 -26.26
N LEU A 75 -23.19 21.00 -27.50
CA LEU A 75 -21.88 21.40 -28.02
C LEU A 75 -21.74 22.93 -28.14
N GLY A 76 -22.82 23.63 -28.52
CA GLY A 76 -22.88 25.09 -28.54
C GLY A 76 -22.68 25.69 -27.15
N ILE A 77 -23.39 25.19 -26.14
CA ILE A 77 -23.20 25.59 -24.74
C ILE A 77 -21.78 25.27 -24.27
N ALA A 78 -21.26 24.08 -24.55
CA ALA A 78 -19.90 23.71 -24.17
C ALA A 78 -18.88 24.68 -24.79
N SER A 79 -19.08 25.08 -26.04
CA SER A 79 -18.22 26.04 -26.73
C SER A 79 -18.32 27.44 -26.12
N ILE A 80 -19.54 27.89 -25.77
CA ILE A 80 -19.76 29.17 -25.09
C ILE A 80 -19.07 29.19 -23.72
N LEU A 81 -19.26 28.13 -22.92
CA LEU A 81 -18.62 27.99 -21.61
C LEU A 81 -17.09 28.00 -21.71
N TYR A 82 -16.54 27.39 -22.76
CA TYR A 82 -15.09 27.36 -23.01
C TYR A 82 -14.56 28.74 -23.41
N TYR A 83 -15.09 29.32 -24.49
CA TYR A 83 -14.53 30.53 -25.08
C TYR A 83 -14.93 31.83 -24.40
N TYR A 84 -16.19 31.95 -23.94
CA TYR A 84 -16.70 33.20 -23.37
C TYR A 84 -16.56 33.26 -21.85
N PHE A 85 -16.78 32.15 -21.15
CA PHE A 85 -16.74 32.11 -19.69
C PHE A 85 -15.43 31.57 -19.12
N SER A 86 -14.49 31.11 -19.97
CA SER A 86 -13.24 30.45 -19.55
C SER A 86 -13.46 29.29 -18.56
N MET A 87 -14.64 28.66 -18.60
CA MET A 87 -15.03 27.55 -17.72
C MET A 87 -14.68 26.22 -18.37
N GLU A 88 -13.37 25.97 -18.54
CA GLU A 88 -12.86 24.79 -19.26
C GLU A 88 -13.36 23.47 -18.67
N ALA A 89 -13.37 23.36 -17.34
CA ALA A 89 -13.80 22.14 -16.65
C ALA A 89 -15.29 21.83 -16.89
N ALA A 90 -16.15 22.85 -16.89
CA ALA A 90 -17.59 22.69 -17.12
C ALA A 90 -17.87 22.31 -18.59
N SER A 91 -17.19 22.96 -19.53
CA SER A 91 -17.26 22.63 -20.95
C SER A 91 -16.84 21.19 -21.24
N LEU A 92 -15.66 20.78 -20.76
CA LEU A 92 -15.16 19.41 -20.93
C LEU A 92 -16.07 18.40 -20.24
N SER A 93 -16.63 18.73 -19.07
CA SER A 93 -17.56 17.86 -18.37
C SER A 93 -18.83 17.60 -19.18
N LEU A 94 -19.43 18.66 -19.72
CA LEU A 94 -20.62 18.56 -20.56
C LEU A 94 -20.35 17.75 -21.83
N SER A 95 -19.20 17.95 -22.46
CA SER A 95 -18.78 17.21 -23.65
C SER A 95 -18.60 15.71 -23.37
N ASN A 96 -17.88 15.33 -22.31
CA ASN A 96 -17.64 13.92 -21.98
C ASN A 96 -18.94 13.19 -21.61
N LEU A 97 -19.84 13.86 -20.87
CA LEU A 97 -21.18 13.34 -20.59
C LEU A 97 -21.95 13.03 -21.88
N TRP A 98 -21.90 13.97 -22.83
CA TRP A 98 -22.58 13.83 -24.12
C TRP A 98 -21.98 12.72 -24.98
N PHE A 99 -20.65 12.56 -25.00
CA PHE A 99 -19.98 11.46 -25.69
C PHE A 99 -20.43 10.10 -25.15
N GLY A 100 -20.46 9.93 -23.82
CA GLY A 100 -20.97 8.72 -23.19
C GLY A 100 -22.42 8.42 -23.58
N PHE A 101 -23.26 9.45 -23.59
CA PHE A 101 -24.68 9.34 -23.97
C PHE A 101 -24.86 8.90 -25.43
N LEU A 102 -24.20 9.56 -26.38
CA LEU A 102 -24.33 9.23 -27.80
C LEU A 102 -23.79 7.84 -28.12
N LEU A 103 -22.67 7.44 -27.51
CA LEU A 103 -22.09 6.11 -27.70
C LEU A 103 -22.99 5.02 -27.10
N GLY A 104 -23.62 5.28 -25.96
CA GLY A 104 -24.65 4.41 -25.38
C GLY A 104 -25.86 4.25 -26.30
N LEU A 105 -26.37 5.35 -26.86
CA LEU A 105 -27.48 5.32 -27.81
C LEU A 105 -27.12 4.48 -29.05
N LEU A 106 -25.89 4.61 -29.54
CA LEU A 106 -25.37 3.81 -30.65
C LEU A 106 -25.33 2.30 -30.33
N CYS A 107 -25.19 1.91 -29.06
CA CYS A 107 -25.17 0.50 -28.63
C CYS A 107 -26.58 -0.11 -28.57
N PHE A 108 -27.57 0.65 -28.11
CA PHE A 108 -28.91 0.14 -27.80
C PHE A 108 -29.91 0.21 -28.96
N LEU A 109 -29.71 1.14 -29.90
CA LEU A 109 -30.55 1.25 -31.09
C LEU A 109 -30.37 0.03 -32.01
N ASP A 110 -31.47 -0.39 -32.65
CA ASP A 110 -31.49 -1.59 -33.48
C ASP A 110 -30.52 -1.53 -34.66
N ASN A 111 -29.95 -2.70 -34.99
CA ASN A 111 -29.01 -2.88 -36.08
C ASN A 111 -29.41 -4.00 -37.06
N SER A 112 -30.53 -4.68 -36.80
CA SER A 112 -30.95 -5.88 -37.54
C SER A 112 -31.27 -5.60 -39.02
N SER A 113 -31.83 -4.43 -39.34
CA SER A 113 -32.19 -4.02 -40.70
C SER A 113 -31.04 -3.41 -41.52
N PHE A 114 -29.86 -3.18 -40.92
CA PHE A 114 -28.79 -2.34 -41.52
C PHE A 114 -27.49 -3.11 -41.82
N LYS A 115 -27.50 -4.45 -41.70
CA LYS A 115 -26.28 -5.29 -41.83
C LYS A 115 -25.55 -5.14 -43.17
N ASN A 116 -26.25 -4.78 -44.24
CA ASN A 116 -25.70 -4.67 -45.60
C ASN A 116 -25.49 -3.22 -46.07
N ASP A 117 -25.66 -2.22 -45.20
CA ASP A 117 -25.45 -0.81 -45.57
C ASP A 117 -23.96 -0.43 -45.48
N VAL A 118 -23.41 0.11 -46.56
CA VAL A 118 -22.00 0.56 -46.65
C VAL A 118 -21.68 1.62 -45.59
N LYS A 119 -22.65 2.48 -45.24
CA LYS A 119 -22.46 3.53 -44.23
C LYS A 119 -22.38 2.94 -42.81
N GLU A 120 -23.10 1.87 -42.52
CA GLU A 120 -23.02 1.14 -41.24
C GLU A 120 -21.69 0.37 -41.13
N GLU A 121 -21.21 -0.22 -42.23
CA GLU A 121 -19.89 -0.85 -42.26
C GLU A 121 -18.76 0.18 -42.05
N SER A 122 -18.87 1.34 -42.69
CA SER A 122 -17.95 2.47 -42.49
C SER A 122 -17.94 2.93 -41.03
N THR A 123 -19.10 3.01 -40.38
CA THR A 123 -19.21 3.34 -38.95
C THR A 123 -18.44 2.34 -38.08
N LYS A 124 -18.55 1.04 -38.36
CA LYS A 124 -17.83 -0.01 -37.62
C LYS A 124 -16.32 0.12 -37.77
N TYR A 125 -15.81 0.37 -38.97
CA TYR A 125 -14.37 0.59 -39.20
C TYR A 125 -13.87 1.87 -38.51
N LEU A 126 -14.65 2.94 -38.52
CA LEU A 126 -14.29 4.18 -37.81
C LEU A 126 -14.25 3.97 -36.28
N LEU A 127 -15.17 3.20 -35.71
CA LEU A 127 -15.13 2.82 -34.29
C LEU A 127 -13.89 1.99 -33.96
N LEU A 128 -13.58 0.98 -34.77
CA LEU A 128 -12.37 0.15 -34.59
C LEU A 128 -11.08 1.00 -34.70
N THR A 129 -11.05 1.91 -35.67
CA THR A 129 -9.93 2.84 -35.85
C THR A 129 -9.78 3.76 -34.63
N SER A 130 -10.89 4.21 -34.04
CA SER A 130 -10.88 5.02 -32.82
C SER A 130 -10.27 4.26 -31.64
N ILE A 131 -10.57 2.97 -31.50
CA ILE A 131 -9.96 2.10 -30.47
C ILE A 131 -8.45 2.03 -30.68
N VAL A 132 -7.99 1.73 -31.90
CA VAL A 132 -6.56 1.60 -32.22
C VAL A 132 -5.83 2.91 -31.95
N LEU A 133 -6.36 4.03 -32.44
CA LEU A 133 -5.78 5.37 -32.21
C LEU A 133 -5.71 5.70 -30.72
N ARG A 134 -6.74 5.37 -29.95
CA ARG A 134 -6.78 5.62 -28.50
C ARG A 134 -5.72 4.79 -27.76
N VAL A 135 -5.59 3.51 -28.08
CA VAL A 135 -4.58 2.62 -27.48
C VAL A 135 -3.17 3.08 -27.82
N LEU A 136 -2.91 3.41 -29.09
CA LEU A 136 -1.61 3.92 -29.53
C LEU A 136 -1.27 5.25 -28.83
N CYS A 137 -2.21 6.20 -28.77
CA CYS A 137 -2.02 7.47 -28.08
C CYS A 137 -1.69 7.26 -26.60
N ALA A 138 -2.48 6.44 -25.90
CA ALA A 138 -2.30 6.13 -24.48
C ALA A 138 -0.95 5.43 -24.19
N LEU A 139 -0.47 4.59 -25.11
CA LEU A 139 0.83 3.93 -25.01
C LEU A 139 1.97 4.94 -25.22
N VAL A 140 1.90 5.76 -26.26
CA VAL A 140 2.94 6.75 -26.59
C VAL A 140 3.07 7.79 -25.47
N GLU A 141 1.96 8.28 -24.91
CA GLU A 141 1.95 9.22 -23.77
C GLU A 141 2.74 8.67 -22.57
N ARG A 142 2.58 7.37 -22.27
CA ARG A 142 3.21 6.71 -21.12
C ARG A 142 4.66 6.35 -21.36
N VAL A 143 4.99 5.86 -22.55
CA VAL A 143 6.37 5.56 -22.92
C VAL A 143 7.21 6.85 -22.95
N SER A 144 6.61 7.95 -23.41
CA SER A 144 7.28 9.26 -23.46
C SER A 144 7.30 9.99 -22.10
N GLY A 145 6.69 9.43 -21.05
CA GLY A 145 6.69 10.03 -19.71
C GLY A 145 5.86 11.32 -19.57
N TYR A 146 4.98 11.63 -20.52
CA TYR A 146 4.17 12.87 -20.48
C TYR A 146 2.96 12.76 -19.52
N VAL A 147 2.64 11.57 -19.01
CA VAL A 147 1.50 11.36 -18.12
C VAL A 147 1.85 11.75 -16.68
N ARG A 148 1.13 12.73 -16.13
CA ARG A 148 1.18 13.05 -14.70
C ARG A 148 0.18 12.19 -13.93
N HIS A 149 0.66 11.11 -13.31
CA HIS A 149 -0.20 10.25 -12.49
C HIS A 149 -0.70 10.98 -11.25
N ARG A 150 -2.04 10.98 -11.06
CA ARG A 150 -2.70 11.55 -9.87
C ARG A 150 -3.41 10.45 -9.08
N PRO A 151 -3.44 10.54 -7.74
CA PRO A 151 -4.16 9.59 -6.91
C PRO A 151 -5.66 9.91 -6.94
N THR A 152 -6.40 9.21 -7.79
CA THR A 152 -7.86 9.31 -7.92
C THR A 152 -8.46 7.91 -7.99
N LEU A 153 -9.70 7.71 -7.53
CA LEU A 153 -10.41 6.44 -7.72
C LEU A 153 -10.92 6.33 -9.16
N LEU A 154 -11.65 7.36 -9.60
CA LEU A 154 -12.20 7.51 -10.95
C LEU A 154 -11.91 8.94 -11.41
N THR A 155 -11.54 9.12 -12.67
CA THR A 155 -11.38 10.44 -13.26
C THR A 155 -12.74 11.06 -13.57
N THR A 156 -12.80 12.39 -13.64
CA THR A 156 -14.03 13.10 -14.02
C THR A 156 -14.50 12.71 -15.42
N VAL A 157 -13.57 12.44 -16.34
CA VAL A 157 -13.87 11.98 -17.70
C VAL A 157 -14.56 10.62 -17.67
N GLU A 158 -13.95 9.62 -17.03
CA GLU A 158 -14.51 8.27 -16.90
C GLU A 158 -15.88 8.32 -16.23
N PHE A 159 -16.01 9.07 -15.13
CA PHE A 159 -17.28 9.22 -14.42
C PHE A 159 -18.39 9.77 -15.32
N LEU A 160 -18.13 10.83 -16.05
CA LEU A 160 -19.13 11.48 -16.90
C LEU A 160 -19.49 10.64 -18.13
N GLU A 161 -18.52 9.96 -18.74
CA GLU A 161 -18.80 9.03 -19.84
C GLU A 161 -19.65 7.84 -19.37
N LEU A 162 -19.35 7.27 -18.18
CA LEU A 162 -20.16 6.22 -17.56
C LEU A 162 -21.59 6.69 -17.25
N VAL A 163 -21.74 7.89 -16.66
CA VAL A 163 -23.06 8.48 -16.37
C VAL A 163 -23.83 8.73 -17.66
N GLY A 164 -23.19 9.26 -18.71
CA GLY A 164 -23.82 9.48 -20.01
C GLY A 164 -24.33 8.17 -20.61
N PHE A 165 -23.50 7.12 -20.59
CA PHE A 165 -23.86 5.79 -21.08
C PHE A 165 -25.03 5.17 -20.28
N ALA A 166 -25.04 5.35 -18.96
CA ALA A 166 -26.15 4.93 -18.10
C ALA A 166 -27.46 5.69 -18.41
N ILE A 167 -27.40 6.99 -18.68
CA ILE A 167 -28.58 7.77 -19.09
C ILE A 167 -29.11 7.26 -20.43
N ALA A 168 -28.24 6.91 -21.38
CA ALA A 168 -28.67 6.39 -22.68
C ALA A 168 -29.45 5.06 -22.56
N SER A 169 -29.19 4.24 -21.54
CA SER A 169 -29.89 2.97 -21.36
C SER A 169 -31.36 3.14 -21.01
N THR A 170 -31.78 4.33 -20.53
CA THR A 170 -33.19 4.63 -20.24
C THR A 170 -34.09 4.61 -21.47
N THR A 171 -33.50 4.61 -22.67
CA THR A 171 -34.23 4.38 -23.93
C THR A 171 -34.73 2.94 -24.10
N MET A 172 -34.23 2.00 -23.30
CA MET A 172 -34.66 0.60 -23.28
C MET A 172 -35.78 0.35 -22.26
N LEU A 173 -36.40 -0.82 -22.33
CA LEU A 173 -37.34 -1.29 -21.28
C LEU A 173 -36.69 -1.25 -19.90
N VAL A 174 -37.47 -0.91 -18.87
CA VAL A 174 -37.01 -0.65 -17.49
C VAL A 174 -36.13 -1.77 -16.93
N GLU A 175 -36.46 -3.03 -17.19
CA GLU A 175 -35.67 -4.18 -16.70
C GLU A 175 -34.29 -4.28 -17.38
N LYS A 176 -34.24 -4.06 -18.70
CA LYS A 176 -32.99 -4.08 -19.49
C LYS A 176 -32.15 -2.84 -19.17
N SER A 177 -32.77 -1.68 -18.97
CA SER A 177 -32.06 -0.45 -18.60
C SER A 177 -31.42 -0.54 -17.22
N LEU A 178 -32.12 -1.12 -16.23
CA LEU A 178 -31.58 -1.36 -14.89
C LEU A 178 -30.38 -2.31 -14.92
N SER A 179 -30.45 -3.39 -15.70
CA SER A 179 -29.32 -4.31 -15.88
C SER A 179 -28.08 -3.59 -16.43
N VAL A 180 -28.26 -2.73 -17.44
CA VAL A 180 -27.17 -1.94 -18.03
C VAL A 180 -26.61 -0.91 -17.04
N ILE A 181 -27.46 -0.24 -16.25
CA ILE A 181 -26.99 0.72 -15.22
C ILE A 181 -26.10 0.00 -14.20
N LEU A 182 -26.52 -1.18 -13.74
CA LEU A 182 -25.68 -1.99 -12.83
C LEU A 182 -24.38 -2.45 -13.49
N LEU A 183 -24.40 -2.79 -14.78
CA LEU A 183 -23.20 -3.15 -15.52
C LEU A 183 -22.22 -1.98 -15.67
N VAL A 184 -22.72 -0.75 -15.83
CA VAL A 184 -21.91 0.48 -15.83
C VAL A 184 -21.27 0.69 -14.45
N VAL A 185 -22.02 0.45 -13.37
CA VAL A 185 -21.47 0.47 -12.00
C VAL A 185 -20.39 -0.61 -11.83
N ALA A 186 -20.61 -1.81 -12.36
CA ALA A 186 -19.63 -2.89 -12.36
C ALA A 186 -18.34 -2.49 -13.10
N LEU A 187 -18.46 -1.85 -14.26
CA LEU A 187 -17.33 -1.31 -15.03
C LEU A 187 -16.58 -0.23 -14.24
N ALA A 188 -17.30 0.67 -13.56
CA ALA A 188 -16.69 1.67 -12.70
C ALA A 188 -15.86 1.03 -11.58
N MET A 189 -16.39 -0.02 -10.93
CA MET A 189 -15.68 -0.78 -9.91
C MET A 189 -14.44 -1.48 -10.45
N LEU A 190 -14.52 -2.06 -11.66
CA LEU A 190 -13.38 -2.66 -12.34
C LEU A 190 -12.28 -1.63 -12.67
N ILE A 191 -12.65 -0.45 -13.15
CA ILE A 191 -11.70 0.65 -13.42
C ILE A 191 -10.98 1.05 -12.13
N ILE A 192 -11.71 1.18 -11.02
CA ILE A 192 -11.14 1.48 -9.71
C ILE A 192 -10.18 0.35 -9.29
N ASP A 193 -10.56 -0.91 -9.47
CA ASP A 193 -9.75 -2.10 -9.14
C ASP A 193 -8.41 -2.11 -9.91
N LEU A 194 -8.45 -1.86 -11.22
CA LEU A 194 -7.27 -1.74 -12.08
C LEU A 194 -6.37 -0.57 -11.66
N ARG A 195 -6.95 0.59 -11.33
CA ARG A 195 -6.21 1.79 -10.94
C ARG A 195 -5.53 1.64 -9.58
N MET A 196 -6.19 0.97 -8.64
CA MET A 196 -5.58 0.56 -7.37
C MET A 196 -4.56 -0.56 -7.55
N LYS A 197 -4.47 -1.17 -8.74
CA LYS A 197 -3.63 -2.33 -9.09
C LYS A 197 -3.74 -3.46 -8.07
N SER A 198 -4.97 -3.76 -7.64
CA SER A 198 -5.20 -4.88 -6.74
C SER A 198 -4.65 -6.18 -7.35
N PHE A 199 -4.31 -7.13 -6.48
CA PHE A 199 -3.71 -8.40 -6.89
C PHE A 199 -4.57 -9.18 -7.91
N LEU A 200 -5.90 -9.09 -7.81
CA LEU A 200 -6.85 -9.82 -8.66
C LEU A 200 -7.46 -8.96 -9.78
N ALA A 201 -7.04 -7.70 -9.96
CA ALA A 201 -7.64 -6.80 -10.94
C ALA A 201 -7.61 -7.33 -12.39
N ILE A 202 -6.51 -7.97 -12.79
CA ILE A 202 -6.38 -8.56 -14.14
C ILE A 202 -7.32 -9.76 -14.29
N LEU A 203 -7.46 -10.58 -13.26
CA LEU A 203 -8.40 -11.71 -13.27
C LEU A 203 -9.84 -11.20 -13.38
N ASN A 204 -10.20 -10.17 -12.62
CA ASN A 204 -11.51 -9.53 -12.72
C ASN A 204 -11.76 -8.94 -14.10
N LEU A 205 -10.75 -8.34 -14.74
CA LEU A 205 -10.87 -7.85 -16.11
C LEU A 205 -11.16 -8.99 -17.09
N ILE A 206 -10.46 -10.12 -16.97
CA ILE A 206 -10.68 -11.30 -17.82
C ILE A 206 -12.10 -11.85 -17.60
N ILE A 207 -12.51 -12.04 -16.35
CA ILE A 207 -13.85 -12.53 -16.00
C ILE A 207 -14.92 -11.58 -16.54
N PHE A 208 -14.74 -10.27 -16.31
CA PHE A 208 -15.66 -9.25 -16.79
C PHE A 208 -15.76 -9.30 -18.32
N SER A 209 -14.65 -9.30 -19.05
CA SER A 209 -14.67 -9.39 -20.53
C SER A 209 -15.30 -10.68 -21.03
N VAL A 210 -14.94 -11.85 -20.48
CA VAL A 210 -15.53 -13.13 -20.91
C VAL A 210 -17.02 -13.14 -20.67
N LEU A 211 -17.48 -12.78 -19.47
CA LEU A 211 -18.91 -12.79 -19.16
C LEU A 211 -19.70 -11.76 -19.95
N LEU A 212 -19.12 -10.59 -20.21
CA LEU A 212 -19.73 -9.51 -20.97
C LEU A 212 -19.91 -9.85 -22.47
N PHE A 213 -18.96 -10.56 -23.07
CA PHE A 213 -19.03 -10.93 -24.49
C PHE A 213 -19.62 -12.33 -24.75
N VAL A 214 -19.65 -13.22 -23.75
CA VAL A 214 -20.14 -14.61 -23.90
C VAL A 214 -21.51 -14.84 -23.26
N SER A 215 -21.86 -14.14 -22.17
CA SER A 215 -23.08 -14.45 -21.38
C SER A 215 -24.20 -13.43 -21.58
N SER A 216 -25.36 -13.95 -22.04
CA SER A 216 -26.77 -13.57 -21.82
C SER A 216 -27.31 -12.15 -21.83
N LEU A 217 -26.46 -11.13 -21.89
CA LEU A 217 -26.90 -9.78 -22.17
C LEU A 217 -27.32 -9.75 -23.65
N GLU A 218 -28.60 -10.03 -23.94
CA GLU A 218 -29.27 -9.79 -25.23
C GLU A 218 -29.23 -8.30 -25.67
N THR A 219 -28.31 -7.49 -25.12
CA THR A 219 -28.44 -6.05 -25.00
C THR A 219 -27.56 -5.23 -25.94
N PRO A 220 -26.34 -5.61 -26.39
CA PRO A 220 -25.68 -4.79 -27.39
C PRO A 220 -26.15 -5.21 -28.78
N LYS A 221 -27.15 -4.50 -29.31
CA LYS A 221 -27.55 -4.60 -30.72
C LYS A 221 -26.39 -4.18 -31.65
N ASN A 222 -25.45 -3.37 -31.16
CA ASN A 222 -24.17 -3.09 -31.79
C ASN A 222 -22.97 -3.45 -30.87
N PRO A 223 -22.36 -4.64 -31.02
CA PRO A 223 -21.27 -5.09 -30.15
C PRO A 223 -19.96 -4.33 -30.36
N ILE A 224 -19.73 -3.74 -31.53
CA ILE A 224 -18.49 -3.00 -31.84
C ILE A 224 -18.50 -1.64 -31.14
N ALA A 225 -19.63 -0.94 -31.14
CA ALA A 225 -19.80 0.31 -30.38
C ALA A 225 -19.58 0.09 -28.88
N PHE A 226 -20.10 -1.02 -28.35
CA PHE A 226 -19.94 -1.40 -26.96
C PHE A 226 -18.49 -1.76 -26.61
N ALA A 227 -17.82 -2.53 -27.47
CA ALA A 227 -16.40 -2.81 -27.35
C ALA A 227 -15.56 -1.52 -27.40
N CYS A 228 -15.93 -0.56 -28.25
CA CYS A 228 -15.29 0.75 -28.31
C CYS A 228 -15.40 1.50 -26.98
N PHE A 229 -16.60 1.56 -26.39
CA PHE A 229 -16.80 2.18 -25.08
C PHE A 229 -15.95 1.50 -23.99
N PHE A 230 -16.03 0.18 -23.90
CA PHE A 230 -15.31 -0.60 -22.90
C PHE A 230 -13.79 -0.45 -23.02
N ILE A 231 -13.22 -0.64 -24.22
CA ILE A 231 -11.77 -0.59 -24.41
C ILE A 231 -11.23 0.82 -24.19
N CYS A 232 -11.92 1.86 -24.68
CA CYS A 232 -11.48 3.25 -24.49
C CYS A 232 -11.38 3.66 -23.01
N LEU A 233 -12.28 3.15 -22.15
CA LEU A 233 -12.26 3.41 -20.72
C LEU A 233 -11.21 2.56 -19.97
N VAL A 234 -11.05 1.29 -20.34
CA VAL A 234 -10.16 0.36 -19.63
C VAL A 234 -8.68 0.54 -20.01
N THR A 235 -8.39 1.08 -21.20
CA THR A 235 -7.02 1.20 -21.72
C THR A 235 -6.09 1.94 -20.76
N ASP A 236 -6.50 3.11 -20.27
CA ASP A 236 -5.67 3.92 -19.37
C ASP A 236 -5.35 3.22 -18.03
N PRO A 237 -6.35 2.78 -17.24
CA PRO A 237 -6.09 2.11 -15.97
C PRO A 237 -5.32 0.80 -16.17
N PHE A 238 -5.54 0.06 -17.28
CA PHE A 238 -4.79 -1.15 -17.59
C PHE A 238 -3.30 -0.87 -17.83
N LEU A 239 -2.97 0.12 -18.67
CA LEU A 239 -1.58 0.50 -18.93
C LEU A 239 -0.91 1.04 -17.66
N ASP A 240 -1.65 1.78 -16.84
CA ASP A 240 -1.14 2.34 -15.57
C ASP A 240 -0.71 1.27 -14.57
N ILE A 241 -1.20 0.02 -14.66
CA ILE A 241 -0.68 -1.09 -13.85
C ILE A 241 0.84 -1.21 -14.02
N TYR A 242 1.33 -1.06 -15.25
CA TYR A 242 2.74 -1.13 -15.60
C TYR A 242 3.48 0.22 -15.52
N PHE A 243 2.90 1.30 -16.03
CA PHE A 243 3.61 2.58 -16.16
C PHE A 243 3.55 3.47 -14.92
N SER A 244 2.50 3.38 -14.10
CA SER A 244 2.39 4.26 -12.93
C SER A 244 3.41 3.89 -11.86
N GLY A 245 4.23 4.88 -11.46
CA GLY A 245 5.22 4.77 -10.38
C GLY A 245 4.70 5.14 -8.99
N LEU A 246 3.39 5.42 -8.84
CA LEU A 246 2.80 5.82 -7.55
C LEU A 246 3.01 4.74 -6.49
N SER A 247 3.35 5.15 -5.27
CA SER A 247 3.45 4.25 -4.13
C SER A 247 2.09 3.64 -3.78
N VAL A 248 2.06 2.57 -2.98
CA VAL A 248 0.81 1.97 -2.48
C VAL A 248 -0.02 3.02 -1.75
N THR A 249 0.61 3.75 -0.82
CA THR A 249 -0.08 4.69 0.06
C THR A 249 -0.54 5.95 -0.68
N GLU A 250 0.18 6.35 -1.73
CA GLU A 250 -0.26 7.38 -2.67
C GLU A 250 -1.50 6.97 -3.46
N ARG A 251 -1.53 5.75 -4.04
CA ARG A 251 -2.70 5.26 -4.79
C ARG A 251 -3.95 5.19 -3.94
N TRP A 252 -3.83 4.66 -2.73
CA TRP A 252 -4.93 4.53 -1.77
C TRP A 252 -5.26 5.83 -1.01
N LYS A 253 -4.53 6.93 -1.25
CA LYS A 253 -4.72 8.22 -0.60
C LYS A 253 -6.19 8.70 -0.59
N PRO A 254 -6.97 8.63 -1.70
CA PRO A 254 -8.38 9.07 -1.69
C PRO A 254 -9.25 8.28 -0.71
N PHE A 255 -8.90 7.03 -0.45
CA PHE A 255 -9.61 6.16 0.49
C PHE A 255 -9.11 6.36 1.92
N LEU A 256 -7.80 6.35 2.14
CA LEU A 256 -7.17 6.44 3.47
C LEU A 256 -7.47 7.78 4.17
N TYR A 257 -7.46 8.89 3.43
CA TYR A 257 -7.69 10.24 3.98
C TYR A 257 -9.16 10.65 4.06
N ARG A 258 -10.09 9.77 3.66
CA ARG A 258 -11.52 10.08 3.68
C ARG A 258 -12.05 10.19 5.11
N GLY A 259 -12.96 11.12 5.38
CA GLY A 259 -13.47 11.38 6.74
C GLY A 259 -14.14 10.15 7.41
N ARG A 260 -14.16 10.14 8.75
CA ARG A 260 -14.69 9.03 9.58
C ARG A 260 -16.10 8.59 9.17
N ILE A 261 -17.00 9.55 8.99
CA ILE A 261 -18.41 9.29 8.65
C ILE A 261 -18.50 8.60 7.30
N CYS A 262 -17.76 9.11 6.32
CA CYS A 262 -17.80 8.59 4.96
C CYS A 262 -17.25 7.17 4.86
N ARG A 263 -16.20 6.84 5.62
CA ARG A 263 -15.67 5.47 5.73
C ARG A 263 -16.64 4.51 6.43
N ARG A 264 -17.38 4.97 7.43
CA ARG A 264 -18.41 4.13 8.08
C ARG A 264 -19.59 3.88 7.15
N LEU A 265 -20.04 4.92 6.45
CA LEU A 265 -21.09 4.79 5.44
C LEU A 265 -20.65 3.85 4.31
N SER A 266 -19.39 3.86 3.88
CA SER A 266 -18.94 2.93 2.84
C SER A 266 -19.07 1.46 3.25
N VAL A 267 -18.78 1.10 4.52
CA VAL A 267 -18.99 -0.28 5.00
C VAL A 267 -20.47 -0.68 4.95
N VAL A 268 -21.37 0.24 5.34
CA VAL A 268 -22.81 0.00 5.26
C VAL A 268 -23.26 -0.20 3.81
N PHE A 269 -22.80 0.65 2.88
CA PHE A 269 -23.10 0.49 1.46
C PHE A 269 -22.57 -0.82 0.88
N ILE A 270 -21.36 -1.24 1.24
CA ILE A 270 -20.80 -2.54 0.86
C ILE A 270 -21.71 -3.68 1.33
N GLY A 271 -22.09 -3.69 2.61
CA GLY A 271 -22.99 -4.71 3.15
C GLY A 271 -24.37 -4.73 2.48
N MET A 272 -24.90 -3.59 2.06
CA MET A 272 -26.17 -3.53 1.30
C MET A 272 -26.04 -4.13 -0.10
N ILE A 273 -24.92 -3.89 -0.79
CA ILE A 273 -24.64 -4.46 -2.11
C ILE A 273 -24.50 -5.99 -2.02
N GLU A 274 -23.75 -6.48 -1.03
CA GLU A 274 -23.58 -7.91 -0.75
C GLU A 274 -24.91 -8.58 -0.39
N LEU A 275 -25.71 -7.97 0.48
CA LEU A 275 -27.04 -8.48 0.81
C LEU A 275 -27.95 -8.55 -0.41
N THR A 276 -27.90 -7.54 -1.28
CA THR A 276 -28.66 -7.53 -2.54
C THR A 276 -28.22 -8.68 -3.45
N PHE A 277 -26.92 -8.94 -3.58
CA PHE A 277 -26.40 -10.08 -4.31
C PHE A 277 -26.88 -11.42 -3.72
N PHE A 278 -26.89 -11.56 -2.39
CA PHE A 278 -27.40 -12.75 -1.71
C PHE A 278 -28.89 -12.98 -1.99
N ILE A 279 -29.72 -11.93 -1.91
CA ILE A 279 -31.16 -12.01 -2.22
C ILE A 279 -31.37 -12.41 -3.68
N LEU A 280 -30.63 -11.81 -4.62
CA LEU A 280 -30.71 -12.17 -6.04
C LEU A 280 -30.25 -13.61 -6.30
N SER A 281 -29.25 -14.08 -5.57
CA SER A 281 -28.79 -15.47 -5.61
C SER A 281 -29.86 -16.44 -5.11
N ALA A 282 -30.63 -16.04 -4.09
CA ALA A 282 -31.73 -16.83 -3.53
C ALA A 282 -32.90 -17.00 -4.51
N PHE A 283 -33.12 -16.07 -5.44
CA PHE A 283 -34.15 -16.22 -6.47
C PHE A 283 -33.96 -17.46 -7.36
N LYS A 284 -32.74 -18.03 -7.41
CA LYS A 284 -32.49 -19.31 -8.09
C LYS A 284 -33.30 -20.47 -7.48
N LEU A 285 -33.69 -20.39 -6.20
CA LEU A 285 -34.52 -21.40 -5.53
C LEU A 285 -35.93 -21.53 -6.12
N ARG A 286 -36.40 -20.54 -6.89
CA ARG A 286 -37.70 -20.58 -7.56
C ARG A 286 -37.71 -21.55 -8.76
N ASP A 287 -36.55 -21.93 -9.27
CA ASP A 287 -36.41 -22.81 -10.42
C ASP A 287 -36.68 -24.28 -10.03
N THR A 288 -37.85 -24.78 -10.43
CA THR A 288 -38.36 -26.09 -10.01
C THR A 288 -37.69 -27.28 -10.72
N HIS A 289 -36.92 -27.04 -11.78
CA HIS A 289 -36.40 -28.13 -12.63
C HIS A 289 -35.26 -28.95 -11.98
N LEU A 290 -34.55 -28.41 -10.98
CA LEU A 290 -33.40 -29.06 -10.31
C LEU A 290 -33.39 -28.86 -8.78
N TRP A 291 -34.55 -28.65 -8.17
CA TRP A 291 -34.71 -28.32 -6.76
C TRP A 291 -33.94 -29.22 -5.77
N TYR A 292 -33.86 -30.53 -6.02
CA TYR A 292 -33.12 -31.49 -5.19
C TYR A 292 -31.62 -31.19 -5.05
N PHE A 293 -30.99 -30.59 -6.06
CA PHE A 293 -29.57 -30.20 -6.01
C PHE A 293 -29.40 -28.73 -5.65
N VAL A 294 -30.29 -27.87 -6.15
CA VAL A 294 -30.22 -26.41 -5.97
C VAL A 294 -30.48 -26.01 -4.52
N ILE A 295 -31.47 -26.60 -3.84
CA ILE A 295 -31.82 -26.22 -2.46
C ILE A 295 -30.71 -26.59 -1.47
N PRO A 296 -30.19 -27.85 -1.43
CA PRO A 296 -29.11 -28.20 -0.52
C PRO A 296 -27.81 -27.45 -0.85
N GLY A 297 -27.49 -27.31 -2.14
CA GLY A 297 -26.31 -26.56 -2.59
C GLY A 297 -26.36 -25.11 -2.12
N PHE A 298 -27.45 -24.39 -2.41
CA PHE A 298 -27.64 -23.01 -1.97
C PHE A 298 -27.65 -22.88 -0.45
N SER A 299 -28.25 -23.84 0.28
CA SER A 299 -28.28 -23.79 1.74
C SER A 299 -26.88 -23.90 2.35
N ILE A 300 -26.07 -24.86 1.89
CA ILE A 300 -24.70 -25.06 2.39
C ILE A 300 -23.82 -23.87 2.01
N PHE A 301 -23.77 -23.51 0.72
CA PHE A 301 -22.91 -22.43 0.23
C PHE A 301 -23.39 -21.05 0.67
N GLY A 302 -24.70 -20.85 0.81
CA GLY A 302 -25.30 -19.61 1.30
C GLY A 302 -25.03 -19.37 2.78
N ILE A 303 -25.13 -20.39 3.63
CA ILE A 303 -24.75 -20.28 5.06
C ILE A 303 -23.25 -19.99 5.16
N PHE A 304 -22.41 -20.72 4.41
CA PHE A 304 -20.97 -20.48 4.39
C PHE A 304 -20.63 -19.05 3.93
N TRP A 305 -21.30 -18.58 2.88
CA TRP A 305 -21.17 -17.22 2.36
C TRP A 305 -21.55 -16.18 3.41
N MET A 306 -22.69 -16.34 4.10
CA MET A 306 -23.14 -15.42 5.15
C MET A 306 -22.12 -15.33 6.28
N ILE A 307 -21.56 -16.46 6.72
CA ILE A 307 -20.54 -16.48 7.77
C ILE A 307 -19.29 -15.72 7.32
N CYS A 308 -18.80 -15.97 6.11
CA CYS A 308 -17.62 -15.30 5.56
C CYS A 308 -17.84 -13.79 5.40
N HIS A 309 -19.02 -13.36 4.98
CA HIS A 309 -19.32 -11.94 4.72
C HIS A 309 -19.59 -11.15 6.01
N ILE A 310 -20.14 -11.78 7.05
CA ILE A 310 -20.17 -11.17 8.39
C ILE A 310 -18.75 -10.90 8.89
N ILE A 311 -17.84 -11.88 8.73
CA ILE A 311 -16.43 -11.71 9.09
C ILE A 311 -15.81 -10.58 8.24
N PHE A 312 -16.04 -10.57 6.93
CA PHE A 312 -15.57 -9.53 6.02
C PHE A 312 -15.99 -8.12 6.48
N LEU A 313 -17.28 -7.90 6.75
CA LEU A 313 -17.78 -6.60 7.22
C LEU A 313 -17.18 -6.21 8.59
N LEU A 314 -17.02 -7.16 9.51
CA LEU A 314 -16.34 -6.93 10.79
C LEU A 314 -14.86 -6.56 10.59
N THR A 315 -14.16 -7.21 9.67
CA THR A 315 -12.75 -6.88 9.36
C THR A 315 -12.61 -5.48 8.78
N LEU A 316 -13.47 -5.08 7.84
CA LEU A 316 -13.50 -3.73 7.27
C LEU A 316 -13.82 -2.68 8.35
N TRP A 317 -14.75 -2.98 9.24
CA TRP A 317 -15.09 -2.10 10.34
C TRP A 317 -13.93 -1.94 11.34
N GLY A 318 -13.25 -3.04 11.69
CA GLY A 318 -12.05 -3.05 12.52
C GLY A 318 -10.90 -2.26 11.90
N PHE A 319 -10.65 -2.46 10.60
CA PHE A 319 -9.68 -1.70 9.81
C PHE A 319 -9.94 -0.20 9.92
N HIS A 320 -11.18 0.23 9.68
CA HIS A 320 -11.53 1.65 9.74
C HIS A 320 -11.42 2.25 11.13
N THR A 321 -11.68 1.46 12.17
CA THR A 321 -11.51 1.90 13.56
C THR A 321 -10.03 2.15 13.86
N LYS A 322 -9.15 1.20 13.53
CA LYS A 322 -7.69 1.36 13.67
C LYS A 322 -7.14 2.52 12.84
N LEU A 323 -7.58 2.65 11.58
CA LEU A 323 -7.19 3.76 10.70
C LEU A 323 -7.63 5.10 11.27
N ASN A 324 -8.81 5.17 11.89
CA ASN A 324 -9.30 6.39 12.53
C ASN A 324 -8.44 6.80 13.72
N ASP A 325 -7.95 5.84 14.51
CA ASP A 325 -7.03 6.12 15.60
C ASP A 325 -5.66 6.57 15.09
N CYS A 326 -5.16 6.00 13.99
CA CYS A 326 -3.98 6.51 13.30
C CYS A 326 -4.19 7.96 12.82
N HIS A 327 -5.37 8.27 12.29
CA HIS A 327 -5.68 9.61 11.79
C HIS A 327 -5.79 10.65 12.93
N LYS A 328 -6.28 10.26 14.11
CA LYS A 328 -6.26 11.14 15.30
C LYS A 328 -4.82 11.52 15.67
N VAL A 329 -3.91 10.55 15.69
CA VAL A 329 -2.48 10.78 15.98
C VAL A 329 -1.84 11.62 14.87
N TYR A 330 -2.19 11.37 13.61
CA TYR A 330 -1.70 12.15 12.47
C TYR A 330 -2.14 13.63 12.55
N ILE A 331 -3.40 13.89 12.90
CA ILE A 331 -3.90 15.26 13.07
C ILE A 331 -3.22 15.96 14.25
N SER A 332 -2.98 15.25 15.36
CA SER A 332 -2.32 15.85 16.53
C SER A 332 -0.84 16.13 16.31
N HIS A 333 -0.15 15.37 15.45
CA HIS A 333 1.28 15.52 15.14
C HIS A 333 1.55 16.14 13.76
N ARG A 334 0.63 16.98 13.25
CA ARG A 334 0.71 17.56 11.90
C ARG A 334 1.97 18.42 11.67
N ALA A 335 2.61 18.92 12.73
CA ALA A 335 3.81 19.75 12.67
C ALA A 335 5.11 18.95 12.42
N ASP A 336 5.15 17.65 12.71
CA ASP A 336 6.42 16.91 12.86
C ASP A 336 6.89 16.17 11.60
N ASN A 337 6.38 16.49 10.40
CA ASN A 337 6.69 15.79 9.14
C ASN A 337 6.44 14.26 9.16
N ASN A 338 5.58 13.78 10.05
CA ASN A 338 5.32 12.36 10.23
C ASN A 338 4.36 11.85 9.15
N SER A 339 4.80 10.90 8.32
CA SER A 339 3.95 10.27 7.32
C SER A 339 2.91 9.36 7.98
N LEU A 340 1.70 9.30 7.40
CA LEU A 340 0.63 8.41 7.84
C LEU A 340 1.09 6.94 7.86
N ASP A 341 1.94 6.58 6.91
CA ASP A 341 2.51 5.23 6.75
C ASP A 341 3.30 4.79 7.99
N ARG A 342 4.08 5.70 8.59
CA ARG A 342 4.86 5.41 9.79
C ARG A 342 3.96 5.25 11.03
N ILE A 343 2.90 6.05 11.11
CA ILE A 343 1.90 5.94 12.19
C ILE A 343 1.11 4.62 12.07
N MET A 344 0.75 4.23 10.84
CA MET A 344 0.09 2.95 10.60
C MET A 344 1.01 1.77 10.95
N ALA A 345 2.30 1.85 10.61
CA ALA A 345 3.28 0.85 10.99
C ALA A 345 3.42 0.72 12.52
N SER A 346 3.57 1.84 13.24
CA SER A 346 3.76 1.81 14.70
C SER A 346 2.52 1.29 15.45
N LYS A 347 1.31 1.51 14.92
CA LYS A 347 0.05 0.99 15.47
C LYS A 347 -0.28 -0.45 15.06
N GLY A 348 0.67 -1.19 14.48
CA GLY A 348 0.48 -2.61 14.16
C GLY A 348 -0.47 -2.88 12.99
N MET A 349 -0.77 -1.86 12.17
CA MET A 349 -1.71 -1.97 11.05
C MET A 349 -1.27 -3.03 10.03
N ARG A 350 0.05 -3.20 9.86
CA ARG A 350 0.64 -4.25 9.01
C ARG A 350 0.16 -5.65 9.40
N HIS A 351 0.28 -6.00 10.68
CA HIS A 351 -0.08 -7.33 11.16
C HIS A 351 -1.59 -7.57 11.00
N PHE A 352 -2.40 -6.56 11.32
CA PHE A 352 -3.84 -6.60 11.08
C PHE A 352 -4.19 -6.84 9.60
N CYS A 353 -3.53 -6.12 8.68
CA CYS A 353 -3.73 -6.29 7.24
C CYS A 353 -3.33 -7.69 6.76
N LEU A 354 -2.20 -8.24 7.20
CA LEU A 354 -1.75 -9.58 6.79
C LEU A 354 -2.70 -10.69 7.26
N ILE A 355 -3.28 -10.56 8.46
CA ILE A 355 -4.31 -11.51 8.91
C ILE A 355 -5.60 -11.30 8.12
N SER A 356 -6.02 -10.04 7.96
CA SER A 356 -7.28 -9.71 7.27
C SER A 356 -7.28 -10.11 5.80
N GLU A 357 -6.15 -10.02 5.10
CA GLU A 357 -5.97 -10.48 3.73
C GLU A 357 -6.46 -11.93 3.55
N GLN A 358 -6.06 -12.82 4.46
CA GLN A 358 -6.46 -14.23 4.43
C GLN A 358 -7.96 -14.41 4.63
N LEU A 359 -8.57 -13.59 5.50
CA LEU A 359 -10.00 -13.63 5.79
C LEU A 359 -10.83 -13.18 4.58
N VAL A 360 -10.42 -12.07 3.95
CA VAL A 360 -11.09 -11.54 2.76
C VAL A 360 -10.93 -12.47 1.56
N PHE A 361 -9.84 -13.22 1.47
CA PHE A 361 -9.70 -14.23 0.41
C PHE A 361 -10.81 -15.30 0.48
N PHE A 362 -11.23 -15.70 1.69
CA PHE A 362 -12.35 -16.64 1.85
C PHE A 362 -13.70 -16.05 1.46
N SER A 363 -13.95 -14.75 1.71
CA SER A 363 -15.20 -14.11 1.24
C SER A 363 -15.26 -14.15 -0.29
N LEU A 364 -14.15 -13.82 -0.95
CA LEU A 364 -14.07 -13.78 -2.41
C LEU A 364 -14.30 -15.15 -3.02
N LEU A 365 -13.69 -16.19 -2.43
CA LEU A 365 -13.93 -17.57 -2.83
C LEU A 365 -15.39 -17.98 -2.59
N ALA A 366 -15.97 -17.61 -1.44
CA ALA A 366 -17.37 -17.90 -1.15
C ALA A 366 -18.31 -17.23 -2.16
N THR A 367 -18.05 -15.98 -2.55
CA THR A 367 -18.83 -15.26 -3.58
C THR A 367 -18.69 -15.91 -4.94
N ALA A 368 -17.50 -16.33 -5.35
CA ALA A 368 -17.30 -17.06 -6.61
C ALA A 368 -18.08 -18.39 -6.63
N ILE A 369 -18.05 -19.15 -5.53
CA ILE A 369 -18.78 -20.42 -5.41
C ILE A 369 -20.29 -20.18 -5.40
N LEU A 370 -20.79 -19.25 -4.59
CA LEU A 370 -22.21 -18.93 -4.53
C LEU A 370 -22.71 -18.41 -5.89
N GLY A 371 -21.94 -17.55 -6.56
CA GLY A 371 -22.25 -17.08 -7.90
C GLY A 371 -22.33 -18.19 -8.93
N ALA A 372 -21.43 -19.17 -8.87
CA ALA A 372 -21.44 -20.33 -9.76
C ALA A 372 -22.63 -21.28 -9.50
N VAL A 373 -22.94 -21.55 -8.23
CA VAL A 373 -24.07 -22.42 -7.84
C VAL A 373 -25.42 -21.76 -8.14
N SER A 374 -25.51 -20.44 -7.93
CA SER A 374 -26.70 -19.63 -8.19
C SER A 374 -26.74 -19.05 -9.61
N TRP A 375 -25.97 -19.60 -10.56
CA TRP A 375 -25.86 -19.03 -11.89
C TRP A 375 -27.22 -18.90 -12.59
N GLN A 376 -27.54 -17.69 -13.05
CA GLN A 376 -28.79 -17.36 -13.73
C GLN A 376 -28.48 -16.86 -15.15
N PRO A 377 -28.61 -17.73 -16.17
CA PRO A 377 -28.18 -17.42 -17.52
C PRO A 377 -29.08 -16.44 -18.25
N THR A 378 -30.21 -15.99 -17.70
CA THR A 378 -31.12 -15.03 -18.35
C THR A 378 -31.28 -13.73 -17.57
N ASN A 379 -30.79 -13.68 -16.32
CA ASN A 379 -30.98 -12.55 -15.43
C ASN A 379 -29.77 -11.59 -15.49
N GLY A 380 -29.89 -10.54 -16.31
CA GLY A 380 -28.86 -9.51 -16.45
C GLY A 380 -28.56 -8.73 -15.16
N ILE A 381 -29.54 -8.63 -14.25
CA ILE A 381 -29.39 -7.98 -12.94
C ILE A 381 -28.46 -8.81 -12.06
N PHE A 382 -28.67 -10.14 -12.00
CA PHE A 382 -27.82 -11.05 -11.25
C PHE A 382 -26.37 -11.01 -11.76
N LEU A 383 -26.18 -11.10 -13.08
CA LEU A 383 -24.86 -11.05 -13.70
C LEU A 383 -24.14 -9.73 -13.36
N SER A 384 -24.84 -8.60 -13.49
CA SER A 384 -24.27 -7.28 -13.23
C SER A 384 -23.91 -7.11 -11.75
N MET A 385 -24.76 -7.60 -10.83
CA MET A 385 -24.46 -7.57 -9.39
C MET A 385 -23.27 -8.46 -9.03
N PHE A 386 -23.15 -9.66 -9.61
CA PHE A 386 -21.97 -10.50 -9.44
C PHE A 386 -20.69 -9.80 -9.89
N LEU A 387 -20.75 -9.10 -11.03
CA LEU A 387 -19.64 -8.30 -11.57
C LEU A 387 -19.37 -6.99 -10.78
N ILE A 388 -20.27 -6.54 -9.91
CA ILE A 388 -20.01 -5.46 -8.95
C ILE A 388 -19.27 -6.01 -7.73
N VAL A 389 -19.77 -7.11 -7.16
CA VAL A 389 -19.27 -7.68 -5.90
C VAL A 389 -17.85 -8.21 -6.06
N LEU A 390 -17.53 -8.89 -7.18
CA LEU A 390 -16.19 -9.45 -7.40
C LEU A 390 -15.06 -8.39 -7.36
N PRO A 391 -15.09 -7.29 -8.15
CA PRO A 391 -14.11 -6.21 -8.02
C PRO A 391 -14.13 -5.51 -6.66
N LEU A 392 -15.30 -5.42 -6.00
CA LEU A 392 -15.42 -4.78 -4.69
C LEU A 392 -14.66 -5.57 -3.60
N GLU A 393 -14.85 -6.89 -3.54
CA GLU A 393 -14.13 -7.76 -2.62
C GLU A 393 -12.64 -7.85 -2.99
N SER A 394 -12.31 -7.88 -4.29
CA SER A 394 -10.94 -7.81 -4.79
C SER A 394 -10.22 -6.54 -4.36
N LEU A 395 -10.91 -5.39 -4.38
CA LEU A 395 -10.37 -4.12 -3.89
C LEU A 395 -10.05 -4.20 -2.40
N ALA A 396 -10.95 -4.76 -1.59
CA ALA A 396 -10.73 -4.94 -0.16
C ALA A 396 -9.55 -5.89 0.11
N HIS A 397 -9.48 -7.02 -0.59
CA HIS A 397 -8.34 -7.94 -0.52
C HIS A 397 -7.03 -7.25 -0.93
N GLY A 398 -7.05 -6.53 -2.06
CA GLY A 398 -5.91 -5.78 -2.59
C GLY A 398 -5.41 -4.72 -1.61
N LEU A 399 -6.31 -3.99 -0.95
CA LEU A 399 -5.97 -3.04 0.10
C LEU A 399 -5.18 -3.70 1.23
N PHE A 400 -5.66 -4.82 1.75
CA PHE A 400 -5.00 -5.55 2.84
C PHE A 400 -3.66 -6.15 2.40
N HIS A 401 -3.62 -6.77 1.22
CA HIS A 401 -2.39 -7.34 0.65
C HIS A 401 -1.31 -6.29 0.42
N GLU A 402 -1.65 -5.17 -0.21
CA GLU A 402 -0.68 -4.13 -0.54
C GLU A 402 -0.21 -3.38 0.71
N LEU A 403 -1.11 -3.03 1.63
CA LEU A 403 -0.74 -2.38 2.89
C LEU A 403 0.08 -3.31 3.80
N GLY A 404 -0.31 -4.58 3.92
CA GLY A 404 0.42 -5.58 4.71
C GLY A 404 1.85 -5.81 4.21
N ASN A 405 2.09 -5.67 2.91
CA ASN A 405 3.41 -5.81 2.31
C ASN A 405 4.22 -4.51 2.24
N CYS A 406 3.57 -3.34 2.29
CA CYS A 406 4.22 -2.04 2.17
C CYS A 406 4.55 -1.38 3.52
N LEU A 407 3.73 -1.60 4.55
CA LEU A 407 3.93 -0.96 5.85
C LEU A 407 5.16 -1.53 6.56
N GLY A 408 5.83 -0.69 7.35
CA GLY A 408 6.95 -1.08 8.21
C GLY A 408 6.54 -1.97 9.39
N GLY A 409 7.53 -2.43 10.14
CA GLY A 409 7.31 -3.20 11.37
C GLY A 409 7.07 -2.34 12.60
N THR A 410 6.66 -2.95 13.70
CA THR A 410 6.57 -2.26 15.00
C THR A 410 7.93 -2.19 15.69
N SER A 411 8.15 -1.18 16.52
CA SER A 411 9.41 -1.00 17.26
C SER A 411 9.17 -0.55 18.69
N VAL A 412 9.97 -1.08 19.61
CA VAL A 412 10.00 -0.68 21.03
C VAL A 412 11.41 -0.25 21.42
N GLY A 413 11.51 0.79 22.24
CA GLY A 413 12.75 1.40 22.71
C GLY A 413 12.87 1.36 24.24
N TYR A 414 14.06 1.03 24.74
CA TYR A 414 14.43 1.17 26.14
C TYR A 414 15.75 1.92 26.24
N ALA A 415 15.79 2.97 27.05
CA ALA A 415 16.96 3.81 27.23
C ALA A 415 17.46 3.71 28.67
N ILE A 416 18.77 3.53 28.84
CA ILE A 416 19.44 3.43 30.13
C ILE A 416 20.59 4.44 30.12
N VAL A 417 20.55 5.38 31.07
CA VAL A 417 21.60 6.39 31.26
C VAL A 417 22.14 6.29 32.67
N ILE A 418 23.42 5.92 32.78
CA ILE A 418 24.17 5.81 34.03
C ILE A 418 25.35 6.79 33.96
N PRO A 419 25.30 7.97 34.61
CA PRO A 419 26.37 8.95 34.57
C PRO A 419 27.68 8.38 35.17
N THR A 420 28.79 8.68 34.52
CA THR A 420 30.04 7.91 34.59
C THR A 420 31.09 8.42 35.56
N ASN A 421 31.05 9.69 35.95
CA ASN A 421 32.20 10.27 36.65
C ASN A 421 32.23 9.92 38.15
N PHE A 422 31.25 9.15 38.62
CA PHE A 422 31.33 8.56 39.95
C PHE A 422 32.30 7.39 39.99
N CYS A 423 32.94 6.91 38.93
CA CYS A 423 33.86 5.78 39.03
C CYS A 423 35.32 6.17 38.71
N SER A 424 36.27 5.74 39.54
CA SER A 424 37.70 5.76 39.22
C SER A 424 37.98 4.89 37.99
N PRO A 425 39.17 4.97 37.35
CA PRO A 425 39.56 4.06 36.26
C PRO A 425 39.46 2.56 36.62
N ASP A 426 39.42 2.25 37.93
CA ASP A 426 39.28 0.91 38.50
C ASP A 426 37.82 0.56 38.91
N GLY A 427 36.85 1.44 38.62
CA GLY A 427 35.42 1.20 38.88
C GLY A 427 34.93 1.58 40.29
N GLN A 428 35.71 2.30 41.10
CA GLN A 428 35.35 2.65 42.48
C GLN A 428 34.63 4.02 42.59
N PRO A 429 33.59 4.15 43.45
CA PRO A 429 32.86 5.39 43.64
C PRO A 429 33.77 6.55 44.05
N THR A 430 33.93 7.58 43.21
CA THR A 430 34.73 8.79 43.43
C THR A 430 33.79 9.97 43.66
N LEU A 431 34.05 10.73 44.72
CA LEU A 431 33.30 11.95 45.05
C LEU A 431 33.70 13.08 44.11
N LEU A 432 32.76 13.54 43.29
CA LEU A 432 32.96 14.67 42.39
C LEU A 432 32.66 16.01 43.08
N PRO A 433 33.35 17.09 42.69
CA PRO A 433 32.97 18.45 43.10
C PRO A 433 31.51 18.76 42.68
N PRO A 434 30.77 19.56 43.47
CA PRO A 434 29.35 19.84 43.22
C PRO A 434 29.07 20.46 41.85
N GLU A 435 29.99 21.29 41.33
CA GLU A 435 29.89 21.90 39.99
C GLU A 435 29.92 20.84 38.87
N HIS A 436 30.78 19.84 39.00
CA HIS A 436 30.90 18.75 38.01
C HIS A 436 29.68 17.82 38.06
N VAL A 437 29.11 17.60 39.25
CA VAL A 437 27.85 16.85 39.42
C VAL A 437 26.69 17.55 38.71
N GLN A 438 26.62 18.89 38.80
CA GLN A 438 25.58 19.67 38.13
C GLN A 438 25.71 19.60 36.61
N GLU A 439 26.92 19.73 36.06
CA GLU A 439 27.16 19.60 34.62
C GLU A 439 26.81 18.19 34.10
N LEU A 440 27.21 17.14 34.83
CA LEU A 440 26.86 15.76 34.50
C LEU A 440 25.36 15.50 34.48
N ASN A 441 24.65 16.00 35.49
CA ASN A 441 23.19 15.87 35.54
C ASN A 441 22.55 16.57 34.34
N LEU A 442 23.03 17.76 33.97
CA LEU A 442 22.53 18.52 32.83
C LEU A 442 22.79 17.79 31.51
N ARG A 443 24.01 17.27 31.31
CA ARG A 443 24.36 16.46 30.13
C ARG A 443 23.55 15.16 30.05
N SER A 444 23.43 14.44 31.16
CA SER A 444 22.69 13.17 31.22
C SER A 444 21.20 13.35 30.97
N THR A 445 20.62 14.42 31.52
CA THR A 445 19.24 14.81 31.22
C THR A 445 19.11 15.23 29.75
N GLY A 446 20.11 15.93 29.20
CA GLY A 446 20.18 16.26 27.77
C GLY A 446 20.20 15.03 26.86
N MET A 447 20.99 14.01 27.18
CA MET A 447 21.02 12.73 26.46
C MET A 447 19.68 12.02 26.52
N LEU A 448 19.07 11.94 27.71
CA LEU A 448 17.78 11.29 27.91
C LEU A 448 16.68 12.01 27.12
N ASN A 449 16.65 13.34 27.15
CA ASN A 449 15.74 14.15 26.34
C ASN A 449 15.99 13.95 24.83
N GLY A 450 17.24 13.84 24.40
CA GLY A 450 17.62 13.55 23.01
C GLY A 450 17.08 12.20 22.54
N ILE A 451 17.24 11.15 23.36
CA ILE A 451 16.73 9.82 23.03
C ILE A 451 15.21 9.74 23.10
N GLN A 452 14.57 10.44 24.04
CA GLN A 452 13.11 10.57 24.05
C GLN A 452 12.59 11.28 22.81
N ARG A 453 13.26 12.37 22.37
CA ARG A 453 12.99 13.03 21.09
C ARG A 453 13.16 12.07 19.92
N PHE A 454 14.20 11.23 19.93
CA PHE A 454 14.44 10.23 18.91
C PHE A 454 13.32 9.16 18.86
N PHE A 455 12.92 8.61 20.01
CA PHE A 455 11.83 7.64 20.08
C PHE A 455 10.50 8.26 19.61
N ALA A 456 10.18 9.48 20.04
CA ALA A 456 9.00 10.20 19.58
C ALA A 456 9.04 10.49 18.07
N TYR A 457 10.18 10.99 17.58
CA TYR A 457 10.36 11.32 16.16
C TYR A 457 10.27 10.09 15.26
N HIS A 458 10.71 8.91 15.69
CA HIS A 458 10.59 7.68 14.89
C HIS A 458 9.34 6.84 15.24
N MET A 459 8.46 7.31 16.12
CA MET A 459 7.27 6.59 16.59
C MET A 459 7.59 5.22 17.21
N ILE A 460 8.71 5.14 17.92
CA ILE A 460 9.14 3.97 18.67
C ILE A 460 8.39 3.95 20.01
N GLU A 461 7.79 2.81 20.35
CA GLU A 461 7.10 2.65 21.63
C GLU A 461 8.11 2.65 22.78
N THR A 462 8.04 3.61 23.68
CA THR A 462 8.96 3.71 24.80
C THR A 462 8.54 2.74 25.91
N TYR A 463 9.37 1.73 26.18
CA TYR A 463 9.23 0.88 27.38
C TYR A 463 9.60 1.66 28.65
N GLY A 464 10.70 2.41 28.59
CA GLY A 464 11.16 3.27 29.67
C GLY A 464 12.41 4.05 29.31
N CYS A 465 12.72 5.08 30.09
CA CYS A 465 13.98 5.81 30.07
C CYS A 465 14.49 5.89 31.50
N ASP A 466 15.39 5.00 31.88
CA ASP A 466 15.92 4.94 33.24
C ASP A 466 17.15 5.83 33.36
N TYR A 467 17.14 6.64 34.41
CA TYR A 467 18.28 7.45 34.85
C TYR A 467 18.62 7.08 36.29
N SER A 468 19.86 6.66 36.54
CA SER A 468 20.31 6.32 37.90
C SER A 468 21.68 6.92 38.21
N THR A 469 21.70 7.90 39.12
CA THR A 469 22.93 8.55 39.59
C THR A 469 23.79 7.64 40.47
N SER A 470 23.18 6.69 41.19
CA SER A 470 23.86 5.75 42.08
C SER A 470 24.22 4.42 41.40
N GLY A 471 24.06 4.33 40.07
CA GLY A 471 24.21 3.08 39.32
C GLY A 471 22.98 2.17 39.40
N LEU A 472 22.98 1.10 38.61
CA LEU A 472 21.93 0.08 38.59
C LEU A 472 22.53 -1.24 39.06
N SER A 473 21.86 -1.95 39.99
CA SER A 473 22.26 -3.30 40.37
C SER A 473 21.96 -4.30 39.27
N PHE A 474 22.72 -5.40 39.22
CA PHE A 474 22.53 -6.45 38.23
C PHE A 474 21.10 -7.03 38.25
N ASP A 475 20.54 -7.30 39.41
CA ASP A 475 19.18 -7.87 39.53
C ASP A 475 18.09 -6.93 38.98
N THR A 476 18.22 -5.63 39.24
CA THR A 476 17.28 -4.63 38.75
C THR A 476 17.37 -4.51 37.23
N LEU A 477 18.59 -4.48 36.70
CA LEU A 477 18.81 -4.42 35.26
C LEU A 477 18.34 -5.70 34.55
N HIS A 478 18.63 -6.87 35.12
CA HIS A 478 18.24 -8.18 34.61
C HIS A 478 16.72 -8.31 34.53
N SER A 479 15.99 -7.95 35.59
CA SER A 479 14.52 -8.00 35.61
C SER A 479 13.88 -7.06 34.60
N LYS A 480 14.34 -5.80 34.52
CA LYS A 480 13.84 -4.81 33.56
C LYS A 480 14.16 -5.20 32.11
N LEU A 481 15.38 -5.64 31.83
CA LEU A 481 15.75 -6.10 30.49
C LEU A 481 14.93 -7.32 30.09
N LYS A 482 14.77 -8.33 30.96
CA LYS A 482 13.91 -9.48 30.63
C LYS A 482 12.47 -9.08 30.33
N ALA A 483 11.88 -8.19 31.12
CA ALA A 483 10.55 -7.67 30.86
C ALA A 483 10.47 -6.90 29.52
N PHE A 484 11.46 -6.06 29.22
CA PHE A 484 11.57 -5.37 27.94
C PHE A 484 11.65 -6.35 26.76
N LEU A 485 12.52 -7.37 26.85
CA LEU A 485 12.70 -8.36 25.78
C LEU A 485 11.48 -9.30 25.60
N GLU A 486 10.56 -9.33 26.56
CA GLU A 486 9.30 -10.09 26.49
C GLU A 486 8.10 -9.25 26.01
N LEU A 487 8.27 -7.92 25.88
CA LEU A 487 7.18 -7.01 25.55
C LEU A 487 6.50 -7.38 24.22
N ARG A 488 5.17 -7.32 24.20
CA ARG A 488 4.34 -7.60 23.03
C ARG A 488 3.53 -6.37 22.67
N THR A 489 3.22 -6.26 21.38
CA THR A 489 2.25 -5.28 20.90
C THR A 489 0.86 -5.57 21.48
N VAL A 490 0.02 -4.53 21.55
CA VAL A 490 -1.37 -4.64 22.02
C VAL A 490 -2.17 -5.69 21.26
N ASP A 491 -1.86 -5.90 19.97
CA ASP A 491 -2.53 -6.86 19.09
C ASP A 491 -2.08 -8.32 19.31
N GLY A 492 -1.07 -8.57 20.15
CA GLY A 492 -0.63 -9.92 20.53
C GLY A 492 0.77 -10.36 20.06
N PRO A 493 1.29 -10.01 18.86
CA PRO A 493 2.63 -10.41 18.45
C PRO A 493 3.72 -9.59 19.16
N ARG A 494 4.96 -10.11 19.17
CA ARG A 494 6.13 -9.37 19.62
C ARG A 494 6.45 -8.21 18.68
N HIS A 495 7.23 -7.25 19.17
CA HIS A 495 7.71 -6.17 18.31
C HIS A 495 8.68 -6.72 17.25
N ASP A 496 8.62 -6.16 16.05
CA ASP A 496 9.54 -6.54 14.98
C ASP A 496 10.98 -6.11 15.33
N THR A 497 11.14 -4.94 15.98
CA THR A 497 12.44 -4.34 16.33
C THR A 497 12.48 -3.90 17.79
N TYR A 498 13.52 -4.32 18.52
CA TYR A 498 13.84 -3.84 19.87
C TYR A 498 15.06 -2.93 19.79
N VAL A 499 14.96 -1.72 20.33
CA VAL A 499 16.04 -0.74 20.38
C VAL A 499 16.46 -0.55 21.83
N LEU A 500 17.70 -0.91 22.14
CA LEU A 500 18.29 -0.72 23.46
C LEU A 500 19.34 0.38 23.37
N TYR A 501 19.14 1.47 24.09
CA TYR A 501 20.11 2.54 24.21
C TYR A 501 20.78 2.46 25.58
N TYR A 502 22.11 2.52 25.58
CA TYR A 502 22.92 2.57 26.79
C TYR A 502 23.95 3.69 26.71
N SER A 503 24.01 4.50 27.76
CA SER A 503 25.11 5.40 28.04
C SER A 503 25.59 5.18 29.46
N GLY A 504 26.89 4.93 29.62
CA GLY A 504 27.51 4.70 30.91
C GLY A 504 28.92 4.18 30.83
N HIS A 505 29.50 3.87 31.99
CA HIS A 505 30.90 3.49 32.13
C HIS A 505 31.10 2.05 31.67
N THR A 506 32.16 1.83 30.89
CA THR A 506 32.49 0.53 30.31
C THR A 506 33.95 0.19 30.53
N HIS A 507 34.24 -1.04 30.92
CA HIS A 507 35.61 -1.55 31.02
C HIS A 507 36.30 -1.57 29.65
N GLY A 508 37.62 -1.77 29.60
CA GLY A 508 38.38 -1.84 28.33
C GLY A 508 37.93 -2.96 27.37
N SER A 509 37.26 -3.98 27.89
CA SER A 509 36.57 -5.06 27.16
C SER A 509 35.23 -4.64 26.54
N GLY A 510 34.71 -3.46 26.88
CA GLY A 510 33.41 -2.93 26.47
C GLY A 510 32.24 -3.37 27.35
N GLU A 511 32.50 -4.17 28.39
CA GLU A 511 31.46 -4.62 29.34
C GLU A 511 30.91 -3.46 30.16
N TRP A 512 29.60 -3.49 30.48
CA TRP A 512 28.96 -2.42 31.24
C TRP A 512 29.27 -2.58 32.72
N ALA A 513 29.76 -1.51 33.35
CA ALA A 513 29.98 -1.46 34.79
C ALA A 513 28.65 -1.18 35.52
N LEU A 514 28.32 -2.01 36.51
CA LEU A 514 27.09 -1.90 37.31
C LEU A 514 27.41 -1.58 38.77
N ALA A 515 26.37 -1.17 39.51
CA ALA A 515 26.51 -0.92 40.95
C ALA A 515 26.85 -2.23 41.68
N GLY A 516 27.80 -2.17 42.61
CA GLY A 516 28.25 -3.33 43.38
C GLY A 516 29.44 -4.10 42.78
N GLY A 517 30.04 -3.62 41.69
CA GLY A 517 31.16 -4.29 41.02
C GLY A 517 30.74 -5.40 40.06
N ASP A 518 29.42 -5.56 39.86
CA ASP A 518 28.87 -6.45 38.85
C ASP A 518 29.10 -5.91 37.44
N ILE A 519 29.11 -6.82 36.47
CA ILE A 519 29.46 -6.52 35.09
C ILE A 519 28.43 -7.16 34.15
N LEU A 520 27.95 -6.42 33.16
CA LEU A 520 27.14 -7.00 32.07
C LEU A 520 27.98 -7.22 30.81
N ARG A 521 28.09 -8.49 30.43
CA ARG A 521 28.73 -8.91 29.17
C ARG A 521 27.73 -8.90 28.02
N LEU A 522 28.23 -8.70 26.81
CA LEU A 522 27.45 -8.85 25.60
C LEU A 522 26.86 -10.27 25.50
N ASP A 523 27.66 -11.31 25.77
CA ASP A 523 27.21 -12.71 25.72
C ASP A 523 26.01 -12.97 26.64
N THR A 524 25.99 -12.45 27.86
CA THR A 524 24.87 -12.58 28.80
C THR A 524 23.60 -11.94 28.24
N LEU A 525 23.70 -10.74 27.64
CA LEU A 525 22.56 -10.08 27.00
C LEU A 525 22.06 -10.87 25.78
N LEU A 526 22.98 -11.45 25.00
CA LEU A 526 22.66 -12.29 23.83
C LEU A 526 22.00 -13.62 24.21
N GLU A 527 22.37 -14.19 25.36
CA GLU A 527 21.72 -15.36 25.95
C GLU A 527 20.29 -15.04 26.36
N TRP A 528 20.06 -13.92 27.06
CA TRP A 528 18.70 -13.47 27.39
C TRP A 528 17.88 -13.21 26.14
N TRP A 529 18.48 -12.60 25.12
CA TRP A 529 17.82 -12.43 23.82
C TRP A 529 17.48 -13.77 23.17
N ARG A 530 18.38 -14.76 23.22
CA ARG A 530 18.16 -16.10 22.67
C ARG A 530 17.04 -16.84 23.41
N GLU A 531 17.06 -16.77 24.74
CA GLU A 531 16.07 -17.40 25.62
C GLU A 531 14.66 -16.90 25.26
N LYS A 532 14.52 -15.58 25.06
CA LYS A 532 13.20 -14.97 24.84
C LYS A 532 12.78 -14.91 23.37
N ASN A 533 13.72 -14.72 22.44
CA ASN A 533 13.45 -14.48 21.01
C ASN A 533 14.00 -15.54 20.07
N GLY A 534 14.61 -16.63 20.55
CA GLY A 534 15.17 -17.67 19.70
C GLY A 534 14.17 -18.36 18.75
N SER A 535 12.89 -18.40 19.14
CA SER A 535 11.78 -18.93 18.32
C SER A 535 11.05 -17.87 17.48
N PHE A 536 11.38 -16.58 17.66
CA PHE A 536 10.70 -15.46 17.02
C PHE A 536 11.61 -14.75 16.02
N CYS A 537 11.03 -14.13 14.99
CA CYS A 537 11.78 -13.42 13.95
C CYS A 537 11.95 -11.93 14.29
N SER A 538 12.19 -11.58 15.56
CA SER A 538 12.45 -10.21 16.00
C SER A 538 13.94 -9.87 15.85
N ARG A 539 14.27 -8.58 15.78
CA ARG A 539 15.66 -8.09 15.76
C ARG A 539 15.96 -7.15 16.93
N LEU A 540 17.23 -7.12 17.33
CA LEU A 540 17.74 -6.26 18.40
C LEU A 540 18.75 -5.26 17.83
N ILE A 541 18.57 -3.98 18.12
CA ILE A 541 19.50 -2.90 17.79
C ILE A 541 19.98 -2.30 19.10
N ILE A 542 21.29 -2.33 19.33
CA ILE A 542 21.91 -1.77 20.52
C ILE A 542 22.65 -0.50 20.11
N ILE A 543 22.39 0.60 20.80
CA ILE A 543 23.06 1.89 20.59
C ILE A 543 23.84 2.20 21.85
N LEU A 544 25.15 2.38 21.70
CA LEU A 544 26.09 2.59 22.78
C LEU A 544 26.73 3.97 22.65
N ASP A 545 26.52 4.80 23.67
CA ASP A 545 27.31 6.02 23.89
C ASP A 545 28.22 5.79 25.11
N SER A 546 29.34 5.10 24.87
CA SER A 546 30.32 4.72 25.89
C SER A 546 31.74 4.84 25.34
N GLU A 547 32.71 5.03 26.24
CA GLU A 547 34.14 5.19 25.88
C GLU A 547 34.71 3.98 25.15
N ASN A 548 34.30 2.76 25.54
CA ASN A 548 34.80 1.49 24.99
C ASN A 548 33.70 0.71 24.26
N SER A 549 33.00 1.32 23.30
CA SER A 549 31.94 0.64 22.53
C SER A 549 32.46 -0.27 21.39
N THR A 550 33.72 -0.10 20.98
CA THR A 550 34.33 -0.76 19.81
C THR A 550 34.43 -2.30 19.90
N PRO A 551 34.67 -2.92 21.07
CA PRO A 551 34.72 -4.38 21.19
C PRO A 551 33.39 -5.04 20.83
N TRP A 552 32.26 -4.52 21.33
CA TRP A 552 30.93 -5.05 21.04
C TRP A 552 30.58 -4.95 19.55
N VAL A 553 30.98 -3.86 18.89
CA VAL A 553 30.81 -3.69 17.43
C VAL A 553 31.55 -4.78 16.63
N LYS A 554 32.73 -5.21 17.09
CA LYS A 554 33.52 -6.27 16.45
C LYS A 554 32.96 -7.66 16.75
N GLU A 555 32.52 -7.90 17.98
CA GLU A 555 31.98 -9.19 18.42
C GLU A 555 30.67 -9.54 17.72
N VAL A 556 29.77 -8.57 17.52
CA VAL A 556 28.49 -8.83 16.84
C VAL A 556 28.65 -9.37 15.42
N ARG A 557 29.75 -9.05 14.73
CA ARG A 557 30.04 -9.58 13.38
C ARG A 557 30.32 -11.08 13.37
N LYS A 558 30.69 -11.67 14.51
CA LYS A 558 30.96 -13.11 14.65
C LYS A 558 29.68 -13.92 14.86
N ILE A 559 28.57 -13.28 15.24
CA ILE A 559 27.29 -13.92 15.56
C ILE A 559 26.60 -14.44 14.29
N ASN A 560 26.20 -15.71 14.31
CA ASN A 560 25.60 -16.40 13.17
C ASN A 560 24.08 -16.54 13.23
N ASP A 561 23.48 -16.72 14.41
CA ASP A 561 22.11 -17.27 14.51
C ASP A 561 21.03 -16.25 14.90
N GLN A 562 21.37 -14.96 15.07
CA GLN A 562 20.45 -13.92 15.54
C GLN A 562 20.52 -12.67 14.65
N TYR A 563 19.45 -11.85 14.67
CA TYR A 563 19.38 -10.57 13.94
C TYR A 563 19.73 -9.41 14.87
N ILE A 564 21.02 -9.10 14.96
CA ILE A 564 21.55 -8.10 15.90
C ILE A 564 22.40 -7.07 15.18
N ALA A 565 22.27 -5.82 15.58
CA ALA A 565 23.12 -4.71 15.19
C ALA A 565 23.57 -3.92 16.42
N VAL A 566 24.82 -3.46 16.42
CA VAL A 566 25.38 -2.55 17.43
C VAL A 566 25.88 -1.30 16.74
N GLN A 567 25.43 -0.16 17.21
CA GLN A 567 25.97 1.16 16.90
C GLN A 567 26.78 1.63 18.11
N GLY A 568 28.02 2.04 17.87
CA GLY A 568 28.89 2.62 18.89
C GLY A 568 29.61 3.85 18.38
N ALA A 569 30.36 4.46 19.27
CA ALA A 569 31.21 5.62 19.01
C ALA A 569 32.64 5.38 19.48
N GLU A 570 33.60 5.96 18.76
CA GLU A 570 34.99 6.09 19.17
C GLU A 570 35.29 7.58 19.37
N LEU A 571 35.63 7.94 20.61
CA LEU A 571 35.97 9.30 21.01
C LEU A 571 37.49 9.49 20.86
N ALA A 572 37.90 10.59 20.22
CA ALA A 572 39.30 10.91 20.04
C ALA A 572 39.98 11.17 21.41
N LYS A 573 41.08 10.45 21.69
CA LYS A 573 41.83 10.57 22.96
C LYS A 573 42.78 11.77 23.01
N THR A 574 43.06 12.39 21.86
CA THR A 574 43.98 13.52 21.72
C THR A 574 43.38 14.50 20.71
N VAL A 575 43.06 15.71 21.18
CA VAL A 575 42.62 16.84 20.36
C VAL A 575 43.59 17.98 20.67
N ASP A 576 44.01 18.76 19.67
CA ASP A 576 44.80 19.97 19.91
C ASP A 576 43.94 20.92 20.77
N ILE A 577 44.43 21.21 21.99
CA ILE A 577 43.72 21.94 23.05
C ILE A 577 43.35 23.38 22.61
N GLU A 578 43.98 23.89 21.55
CA GLU A 578 43.72 25.20 20.96
C GLU A 578 42.55 25.23 19.95
N GLU A 579 42.11 24.08 19.42
CA GLU A 579 41.08 24.02 18.36
C GLU A 579 39.69 23.53 18.83
N ALA A 580 39.57 22.68 19.87
CA ALA A 580 38.28 22.21 20.40
C ALA A 580 38.36 21.53 21.78
N ASP A 581 37.22 21.53 22.51
CA ASP A 581 37.04 20.75 23.73
C ASP A 581 37.17 19.23 23.48
N LEU A 582 37.69 18.49 24.47
CA LEU A 582 37.77 17.04 24.42
C LEU A 582 36.37 16.41 24.29
N PRO A 583 36.17 15.41 23.41
CA PRO A 583 34.87 14.77 23.22
C PRO A 583 34.47 14.00 24.49
N GLN A 584 33.23 14.21 24.93
CA GLN A 584 32.68 13.60 26.13
C GLN A 584 31.48 12.70 25.79
N LEU A 585 31.06 11.89 26.78
CA LEU A 585 29.85 11.07 26.67
C LEU A 585 28.62 11.96 26.44
N GLY A 586 27.80 11.58 25.47
CA GLY A 586 26.63 12.34 25.04
C GLY A 586 26.85 13.15 23.75
N ASP A 587 28.08 13.44 23.37
CA ASP A 587 28.37 14.15 22.11
C ASP A 587 27.99 13.29 20.90
N PHE A 588 28.25 11.98 20.97
CA PHE A 588 27.78 11.03 19.97
C PHE A 588 26.25 11.02 19.89
N THR A 589 25.56 10.89 21.03
CA THR A 589 24.10 10.86 21.06
C THR A 589 23.48 12.13 20.48
N LYS A 590 24.03 13.31 20.82
CA LYS A 590 23.58 14.58 20.28
C LYS A 590 23.68 14.62 18.76
N ASP A 591 24.85 14.30 18.21
CA ASP A 591 25.09 14.30 16.76
C ASP A 591 24.26 13.24 16.04
N TRP A 592 24.14 12.04 16.62
CA TRP A 592 23.41 10.93 16.04
C TRP A 592 21.90 11.13 16.03
N VAL A 593 21.34 11.71 17.11
CA VAL A 593 19.93 12.10 17.17
C VAL A 593 19.64 13.20 16.16
N GLU A 594 20.48 14.23 16.08
CA GLU A 594 20.26 15.33 15.12
C GLU A 594 20.40 14.85 13.67
N TYR A 595 21.31 13.92 13.37
CA TYR A 595 21.41 13.30 12.04
C TYR A 595 20.16 12.49 11.65
N ASN A 596 19.54 11.78 12.60
CA ASN A 596 18.37 10.94 12.32
C ASN A 596 17.02 11.69 12.40
N CYS A 597 16.94 12.74 13.22
CA CYS A 597 15.71 13.48 13.47
C CYS A 597 15.60 14.79 12.67
N ASN A 598 16.70 15.33 12.14
CA ASN A 598 16.68 16.56 11.37
C ASN A 598 17.12 16.33 9.91
N PRO A 599 16.18 16.37 8.94
CA PRO A 599 16.48 16.16 7.53
C PRO A 599 17.27 17.31 6.88
N SER A 600 17.31 18.50 7.48
CA SER A 600 18.06 19.66 6.98
C SER A 600 19.44 19.82 7.64
N ASN A 601 19.88 18.81 8.39
CA ASN A 601 21.16 18.85 9.06
C ASN A 601 22.32 18.58 8.07
N ASN A 602 23.45 19.25 8.28
CA ASN A 602 24.66 19.13 7.47
C ASN A 602 25.68 18.11 8.05
N ILE A 603 25.31 17.31 9.05
CA ILE A 603 26.22 16.30 9.62
C ILE A 603 26.61 15.25 8.58
N CYS A 604 27.90 15.19 8.27
CA CYS A 604 28.51 14.20 7.39
C CYS A 604 29.43 13.28 8.18
N TRP A 605 29.01 12.02 8.37
CA TRP A 605 29.80 11.05 9.15
C TRP A 605 31.12 10.65 8.49
N THR A 606 31.24 10.79 7.15
CA THR A 606 32.44 10.44 6.38
C THR A 606 33.50 11.55 6.33
N GLU A 607 33.25 12.69 6.98
CA GLU A 607 34.18 13.81 7.03
C GLU A 607 35.45 13.46 7.85
N LYS A 608 36.62 13.83 7.32
CA LYS A 608 37.90 13.57 7.98
C LYS A 608 38.13 14.62 9.06
N GLY A 609 38.57 14.19 10.25
CA GLY A 609 38.92 15.10 11.36
C GLY A 609 37.88 15.22 12.48
N ARG A 610 36.74 14.49 12.41
CA ARG A 610 35.77 14.49 13.51
C ARG A 610 36.37 13.92 14.80
N THR A 611 36.10 14.60 15.91
CA THR A 611 36.45 14.17 17.28
C THR A 611 35.64 12.95 17.73
N VAL A 612 34.42 12.79 17.21
CA VAL A 612 33.54 11.63 17.44
C VAL A 612 33.38 10.84 16.14
N LYS A 613 33.83 9.59 16.13
CA LYS A 613 33.68 8.67 14.99
C LYS A 613 32.61 7.64 15.27
N ALA A 614 31.66 7.50 14.36
CA ALA A 614 30.62 6.48 14.48
C ALA A 614 31.07 5.15 13.89
N MET A 615 30.77 4.05 14.57
CA MET A 615 30.99 2.71 14.04
C MET A 615 29.78 1.84 14.27
N TYR A 616 29.51 0.94 13.33
CA TYR A 616 28.48 -0.06 13.53
C TYR A 616 28.92 -1.46 13.07
N GLY A 617 28.26 -2.46 13.64
CA GLY A 617 28.46 -3.87 13.38
C GLY A 617 27.12 -4.58 13.28
N VAL A 618 27.03 -5.52 12.34
CA VAL A 618 25.83 -6.34 12.15
C VAL A 618 26.20 -7.81 12.16
N SER A 619 25.29 -8.62 12.71
CA SER A 619 25.32 -10.08 12.64
C SER A 619 25.32 -10.60 11.19
N LYS A 620 25.86 -11.80 10.96
CA LYS A 620 25.98 -12.35 9.59
C LYS A 620 24.64 -12.58 8.90
N ARG A 621 23.58 -12.87 9.67
CA ARG A 621 22.22 -13.08 9.15
C ARG A 621 21.37 -11.82 9.12
N TRP A 622 21.89 -10.65 9.51
CA TRP A 622 21.15 -9.38 9.48
C TRP A 622 20.43 -9.14 8.14
N SER A 623 21.08 -9.48 7.03
CA SER A 623 20.52 -9.33 5.68
C SER A 623 19.27 -10.19 5.41
N ASP A 624 19.11 -11.31 6.11
CA ASP A 624 18.00 -12.24 5.87
C ASP A 624 16.73 -11.86 6.63
N TYR A 625 16.84 -10.88 7.51
CA TYR A 625 15.73 -10.43 8.32
C TYR A 625 14.54 -10.07 7.43
N THR A 626 13.40 -10.66 7.78
CA THR A 626 12.09 -10.34 7.24
C THR A 626 11.19 -10.04 8.42
N LEU A 627 10.35 -9.02 8.28
CA LEU A 627 9.35 -8.69 9.30
C LEU A 627 8.48 -9.91 9.62
N HIS A 628 8.04 -10.02 10.87
CA HIS A 628 7.28 -11.17 11.35
C HIS A 628 6.02 -11.37 10.49
N LEU A 629 5.77 -12.61 10.08
CA LEU A 629 4.55 -13.01 9.39
C LEU A 629 3.62 -13.65 10.42
N PRO A 630 2.29 -13.45 10.32
CA PRO A 630 1.35 -14.03 11.27
C PRO A 630 1.46 -15.57 11.28
N THR A 631 1.62 -16.13 12.47
CA THR A 631 1.60 -17.59 12.68
C THR A 631 0.16 -18.10 12.78
N GLY A 632 -0.08 -19.40 12.58
CA GLY A 632 -1.42 -19.96 12.73
C GLY A 632 -2.03 -19.78 14.14
N SER A 633 -1.18 -19.68 15.18
CA SER A 633 -1.60 -19.31 16.53
C SER A 633 -1.99 -17.84 16.65
N ASP A 634 -1.31 -16.93 15.94
CA ASP A 634 -1.64 -15.51 15.92
C ASP A 634 -3.00 -15.30 15.23
N VAL A 635 -3.24 -16.00 14.11
CA VAL A 635 -4.53 -16.00 13.41
C VAL A 635 -5.64 -16.51 14.31
N ALA A 636 -5.44 -17.66 14.98
CA ALA A 636 -6.42 -18.22 15.89
C ALA A 636 -6.75 -17.27 17.06
N LYS A 637 -5.73 -16.68 17.69
CA LYS A 637 -5.92 -15.72 18.79
C LYS A 637 -6.64 -14.47 18.33
N HIS A 638 -6.24 -13.90 17.20
CA HIS A 638 -6.91 -12.74 16.60
C HIS A 638 -8.38 -13.06 16.34
N TRP A 639 -8.65 -14.25 15.80
CA TRP A 639 -9.99 -14.71 15.47
C TRP A 639 -10.87 -14.84 16.72
N MET A 640 -10.35 -15.47 17.77
CA MET A 640 -11.08 -15.66 19.02
C MET A 640 -11.45 -14.35 19.73
N LEU A 641 -10.60 -13.32 19.59
CA LEU A 641 -10.81 -12.01 20.21
C LEU A 641 -11.82 -11.13 19.47
N HIS A 642 -11.87 -11.23 18.13
CA HIS A 642 -12.63 -10.28 17.30
C HIS A 642 -13.93 -10.86 16.71
N PHE A 643 -14.07 -12.19 16.64
CA PHE A 643 -15.21 -12.84 15.99
C PHE A 643 -16.01 -13.74 16.94
N PRO A 644 -17.33 -13.90 16.66
CA PRO A 644 -18.19 -14.76 17.47
C PRO A 644 -17.83 -16.25 17.33
N ARG A 645 -18.09 -17.03 18.37
CA ARG A 645 -17.71 -18.46 18.49
C ARG A 645 -18.17 -19.36 17.33
N ILE A 646 -19.29 -19.03 16.69
CA ILE A 646 -19.84 -19.78 15.54
C ILE A 646 -18.85 -19.85 14.37
N THR A 647 -17.93 -18.88 14.27
CA THR A 647 -16.96 -18.78 13.16
C THR A 647 -15.68 -19.59 13.39
N TYR A 648 -15.46 -20.17 14.57
CA TYR A 648 -14.20 -20.81 14.95
C TYR A 648 -13.78 -22.01 14.09
N PRO A 649 -14.69 -22.84 13.54
CA PRO A 649 -14.30 -23.93 12.65
C PRO A 649 -13.51 -23.46 11.41
N LEU A 650 -13.72 -22.22 10.96
CA LEU A 650 -13.02 -21.65 9.79
C LEU A 650 -11.55 -21.35 10.05
N VAL A 651 -11.13 -21.25 11.32
CA VAL A 651 -9.73 -21.02 11.71
C VAL A 651 -8.83 -22.15 11.22
N HIS A 652 -9.32 -23.40 11.23
CA HIS A 652 -8.56 -24.55 10.77
C HIS A 652 -8.30 -24.51 9.25
N LEU A 653 -9.29 -24.06 8.47
CA LEU A 653 -9.15 -23.85 7.02
C LEU A 653 -8.14 -22.73 6.71
N ALA A 654 -8.20 -21.62 7.45
CA ALA A 654 -7.25 -20.51 7.30
C ALA A 654 -5.81 -20.95 7.60
N ASN A 655 -5.61 -21.73 8.66
CA ASN A 655 -4.29 -22.22 9.05
C ASN A 655 -3.70 -23.23 8.05
N TRP A 656 -4.52 -24.03 7.37
CA TRP A 656 -4.04 -25.01 6.38
C TRP A 656 -3.43 -24.34 5.14
N LEU A 657 -4.06 -23.30 4.61
CA LEU A 657 -3.57 -22.54 3.46
C LEU A 657 -2.23 -21.83 3.75
N CYS A 658 -1.99 -21.45 5.00
CA CYS A 658 -0.76 -20.77 5.45
C CYS A 658 0.51 -21.63 5.29
N GLY A 659 0.38 -22.97 5.21
CA GLY A 659 1.51 -23.89 5.08
C GLY A 659 2.13 -23.99 3.68
N LEU A 660 1.48 -23.45 2.63
CA LEU A 660 1.86 -23.67 1.24
C LEU A 660 2.93 -22.66 0.75
N ASN A 661 4.21 -22.96 1.00
CA ASN A 661 5.33 -22.10 0.57
C ASN A 661 5.90 -22.55 -0.80
N LEU A 662 5.18 -22.26 -1.90
CA LEU A 662 5.52 -22.73 -3.26
C LEU A 662 6.87 -22.23 -3.85
N PHE A 663 7.51 -21.20 -3.27
CA PHE A 663 8.71 -20.56 -3.85
C PHE A 663 9.95 -20.58 -2.96
N TRP A 664 10.12 -21.61 -2.14
CA TRP A 664 11.19 -21.66 -1.13
C TRP A 664 12.61 -21.66 -1.72
N ILE A 665 12.85 -22.39 -2.82
CA ILE A 665 14.20 -22.58 -3.40
C ILE A 665 14.77 -21.25 -3.95
N CYS A 666 13.97 -20.45 -4.63
CA CYS A 666 14.40 -19.14 -5.14
C CYS A 666 14.75 -18.15 -4.03
N LYS A 667 14.06 -18.21 -2.88
CA LYS A 667 14.32 -17.34 -1.72
C LYS A 667 15.67 -17.64 -1.08
N THR A 668 16.08 -18.91 -1.03
CA THR A 668 17.33 -19.34 -0.39
C THR A 668 18.56 -18.86 -1.17
N CYS A 669 18.57 -18.99 -2.50
CA CYS A 669 19.67 -18.51 -3.35
C CYS A 669 19.85 -16.98 -3.24
N PHE A 670 18.74 -16.24 -3.25
CA PHE A 670 18.77 -14.78 -3.09
C PHE A 670 19.30 -14.32 -1.73
N ARG A 671 18.94 -15.02 -0.64
CA ARG A 671 19.47 -14.73 0.70
C ARG A 671 20.99 -14.90 0.75
N CYS A 672 21.53 -15.95 0.12
CA CYS A 672 22.98 -16.16 0.05
C CYS A 672 23.72 -15.00 -0.63
N LEU A 673 23.21 -14.53 -1.78
CA LEU A 673 23.76 -13.37 -2.48
C LEU A 673 23.70 -12.09 -1.64
N LYS A 674 22.60 -11.86 -0.91
CA LYS A 674 22.43 -10.69 -0.04
C LYS A 674 23.41 -10.72 1.14
N ARG A 675 23.67 -11.90 1.72
CA ARG A 675 24.67 -12.11 2.78
C ARG A 675 26.08 -11.78 2.29
N LEU A 676 26.48 -12.33 1.12
CA LEU A 676 27.78 -12.08 0.52
C LEU A 676 27.99 -10.58 0.26
N LYS A 677 26.99 -9.90 -0.30
CA LYS A 677 27.02 -8.46 -0.53
C LYS A 677 27.24 -7.66 0.77
N MET A 678 26.48 -7.95 1.82
CA MET A 678 26.61 -7.23 3.11
C MET A 678 27.92 -7.52 3.83
N SER A 679 28.48 -8.72 3.68
CA SER A 679 29.77 -9.08 4.27
C SER A 679 30.95 -8.42 3.57
N TRP A 680 30.90 -8.29 2.24
CA TRP A 680 32.01 -7.72 1.46
C TRP A 680 31.93 -6.20 1.36
N PHE A 681 30.72 -5.64 1.34
CA PHE A 681 30.47 -4.21 1.18
C PHE A 681 29.53 -3.71 2.26
N LEU A 682 30.06 -3.53 3.48
CA LEU A 682 29.32 -2.91 4.56
C LEU A 682 29.08 -1.42 4.21
N PRO A 683 27.82 -0.97 4.04
CA PRO A 683 27.55 0.39 3.61
C PRO A 683 27.99 1.41 4.68
N THR A 684 28.39 2.62 4.29
CA THR A 684 28.69 3.70 5.27
C THR A 684 27.44 4.09 6.06
N VAL A 685 26.27 3.99 5.42
CA VAL A 685 24.98 4.28 6.04
C VAL A 685 24.03 3.10 5.80
N LEU A 686 23.59 2.45 6.86
CA LEU A 686 22.67 1.32 6.81
C LEU A 686 21.27 1.76 7.25
N ASP A 687 20.32 1.72 6.33
CA ASP A 687 18.92 1.93 6.66
C ASP A 687 18.36 0.71 7.42
N THR A 688 17.79 0.98 8.60
CA THR A 688 17.16 -0.06 9.42
C THR A 688 15.77 -0.44 8.91
N GLY A 689 15.15 0.34 8.02
CA GLY A 689 13.77 0.16 7.58
C GLY A 689 12.73 0.61 8.60
N GLN A 690 13.14 1.25 9.70
CA GLN A 690 12.25 1.91 10.69
C GLN A 690 12.32 3.44 10.58
N GLY A 691 12.92 3.96 9.51
CA GLY A 691 13.07 5.40 9.26
C GLY A 691 14.28 6.04 9.92
N PHE A 692 15.14 5.28 10.61
CA PHE A 692 16.44 5.74 11.11
C PHE A 692 17.59 4.87 10.60
N LYS A 693 18.80 5.41 10.61
CA LYS A 693 19.99 4.86 9.96
C LYS A 693 21.10 4.58 10.97
N LEU A 694 21.81 3.47 10.77
CA LEU A 694 23.08 3.18 11.43
C LEU A 694 24.20 3.76 10.56
N VAL A 695 25.22 4.34 11.19
CA VAL A 695 26.21 5.17 10.50
C VAL A 695 27.62 4.74 10.86
N LYS A 696 28.49 4.79 9.85
CA LYS A 696 29.91 4.52 9.95
C LYS A 696 30.68 5.69 9.35
N SER A 697 31.67 6.17 10.10
CA SER A 697 32.65 7.18 9.67
C SER A 697 33.73 6.63 8.74
#